data_AF-A0A286UPF7-F1
#
_entry.id   AF-A0A286UPF7-F1
#
_cell.length_a   1.000
_cell.length_b   1.000
_cell.length_c   1.000
_cell.angle_alpha   90.00
_cell.angle_beta   90.00
_cell.angle_gamma   90.00
#
_symmetry.space_group_name_H-M   'P 1'
#
loop_
_entity.id
_entity.type
_entity.pdbx_description
1 polymer ?
#
loop_
_entity_poly.entity_id
_entity_poly.type
_entity_poly.pdbx_seq_one_letter_code
_entity_poly.pdbx_strand_id
1 'polypeptide(L)'
;MNARRSKVLLISLLLAVLFLFSVGWQYEYQIRNTISYATRPLWDHADGPRTIVPHYYVEGMRFNDQTCALHGWEQRKGSPGDIRVLDAVLMSSELDLLEVRLHELSPVVDRFFILESNATFTGLPKPTYFADNLDRFADFAEKIEYNFIPGYPLQKGQDAWDVEATTRGFMTTRLREYVSSLPPASRDNTLVIMSDIDEIPSRHTISLLRACNFGTKIHLLMRNFLYSFEWYIGMNSWRASMHQFILPGPSSNSPKIHATFYRHSMSTDIALADAGWHCSYCFRTLPEYTTKMRGFSHHDRIGGNEQLLDERRIQSVICKGDDIFGMLPEAYTYGDLLSQLHLQPSHSAVHLPHHIVEKADNFRFLLPGGLTKTARHYHLMTSSISEQRDFPQIHDNNSTIESCDSQKLTTETLVDIEGNQKDLILPDDQSDVDSLFDGDMEDSNSVSSKNNLSDRNDDDGDNANDPTSIKLDPVETAARLSGILIPGLFVFSTPMISSELASSLWDSCKSSFFRNPEVNQVMLFDRARTCSLHEDLSLNEMETKKSSSRIPVFLLELLEVLKESLKGSLPDDVYAMLFPTFEEEVEKGQARQAIVNHYRPGEGISPHVDLLGRYSDGIIGVSLNSGTVMDFVKVQGPEDSCGPRGDGIEDPPRLGESVYLPERSVVVLSGEARYEWTHGIARRFADLVEIEDGDKKRLYRGERISITFRWLLPGADIVGTES
;
A
#
# COMPACT_ATOMS: atom_id res chain seq x y z
N MET A 1 -61.48 -22.37 -18.86
CA MET A 1 -60.66 -21.39 -18.11
C MET A 1 -59.18 -21.39 -18.51
N ASN A 2 -58.54 -22.55 -18.72
CA ASN A 2 -57.07 -22.65 -18.92
C ASN A 2 -56.51 -21.79 -20.07
N ALA A 3 -57.15 -21.75 -21.24
CA ALA A 3 -56.67 -20.93 -22.37
C ALA A 3 -56.57 -19.42 -22.06
N ARG A 4 -57.43 -18.89 -21.16
CA ARG A 4 -57.40 -17.47 -20.76
C ARG A 4 -56.25 -17.19 -19.79
N ARG A 5 -55.96 -18.13 -18.86
CA ARG A 5 -54.79 -18.06 -17.96
C ARG A 5 -53.47 -18.17 -18.73
N SER A 6 -53.38 -19.10 -19.69
CA SER A 6 -52.20 -19.27 -20.55
C SER A 6 -51.89 -18.01 -21.36
N LYS A 7 -52.90 -17.35 -21.96
CA LYS A 7 -52.70 -16.07 -22.66
C LYS A 7 -52.22 -14.94 -21.74
N VAL A 8 -52.75 -14.84 -20.52
CA VAL A 8 -52.29 -13.84 -19.54
C VAL A 8 -50.83 -14.09 -19.14
N LEU A 9 -50.46 -15.34 -18.84
CA LEU A 9 -49.06 -15.71 -18.57
C LEU A 9 -48.12 -15.37 -19.74
N LEU A 10 -48.52 -15.66 -20.97
CA LEU A 10 -47.71 -15.37 -22.16
C LEU A 10 -47.50 -13.85 -22.37
N ILE A 11 -48.54 -13.04 -22.14
CA ILE A 11 -48.47 -11.58 -22.21
C ILE A 11 -47.60 -11.02 -21.08
N SER A 12 -47.75 -11.53 -19.85
CA SER A 12 -46.91 -11.13 -18.72
C SER A 12 -45.43 -11.48 -18.96
N LEU A 13 -45.13 -12.64 -19.53
CA LEU A 13 -43.77 -13.02 -19.91
C LEU A 13 -43.22 -12.11 -21.02
N LEU A 14 -44.00 -11.82 -22.06
CA LEU A 14 -43.60 -10.90 -23.13
C LEU A 14 -43.29 -9.49 -22.58
N LEU A 15 -44.16 -8.97 -21.69
CA LEU A 15 -43.94 -7.67 -21.04
C LEU A 15 -42.70 -7.70 -20.14
N ALA A 16 -42.45 -8.79 -19.41
CA ALA A 16 -41.22 -8.95 -18.62
C ALA A 16 -39.97 -8.99 -19.49
N VAL A 17 -39.99 -9.69 -20.63
CA VAL A 17 -38.87 -9.74 -21.60
C VAL A 17 -38.65 -8.38 -22.26
N LEU A 18 -39.71 -7.68 -22.67
CA LEU A 18 -39.61 -6.32 -23.23
C LEU A 18 -39.10 -5.31 -22.19
N PHE A 19 -39.53 -5.44 -20.93
CA PHE A 19 -39.02 -4.63 -19.84
C PHE A 19 -37.52 -4.90 -19.60
N LEU A 20 -37.12 -6.17 -19.46
CA LEU A 20 -35.71 -6.56 -19.31
C LEU A 20 -34.86 -6.12 -20.49
N PHE A 21 -35.37 -6.18 -21.73
CA PHE A 21 -34.68 -5.68 -22.91
C PHE A 21 -34.54 -4.15 -22.87
N SER A 22 -35.59 -3.42 -22.48
CA SER A 22 -35.52 -1.95 -22.35
C SER A 22 -34.57 -1.50 -21.26
N VAL A 23 -34.51 -2.22 -20.14
CA VAL A 23 -33.55 -1.99 -19.03
C VAL A 23 -32.14 -2.35 -19.49
N GLY A 24 -31.94 -3.51 -20.12
CA GLY A 24 -30.64 -3.94 -20.65
C GLY A 24 -30.07 -2.98 -21.70
N TRP A 25 -30.93 -2.42 -22.56
CA TRP A 25 -30.57 -1.37 -23.52
C TRP A 25 -30.26 -0.02 -22.83
N GLN A 26 -31.07 0.38 -21.84
CA GLN A 26 -30.86 1.62 -21.10
C GLN A 26 -29.54 1.61 -20.29
N TYR A 27 -29.13 0.45 -19.79
CA TYR A 27 -27.93 0.27 -18.97
C TYR A 27 -26.82 -0.51 -19.69
N GLU A 28 -26.81 -0.57 -21.03
CA GLU A 28 -25.87 -1.40 -21.80
C GLU A 28 -24.40 -1.10 -21.46
N TYR A 29 -24.05 0.20 -21.39
CA TYR A 29 -22.70 0.65 -21.05
C TYR A 29 -22.29 0.21 -19.63
N GLN A 30 -23.16 0.42 -18.65
CA GLN A 30 -22.91 0.07 -17.26
C GLN A 30 -22.82 -1.45 -17.07
N ILE A 31 -23.72 -2.23 -17.70
CA ILE A 31 -23.70 -3.70 -17.65
C ILE A 31 -22.41 -4.23 -18.30
N ARG A 32 -22.04 -3.71 -19.48
CA ARG A 32 -20.81 -4.10 -20.17
C ARG A 32 -19.57 -3.79 -19.34
N ASN A 33 -19.46 -2.58 -18.78
CA ASN A 33 -18.32 -2.21 -17.93
C ASN A 33 -18.29 -3.04 -16.65
N THR A 34 -19.41 -3.22 -15.95
CA THR A 34 -19.47 -4.04 -14.73
C THR A 34 -19.04 -5.48 -14.99
N ILE A 35 -19.54 -6.12 -16.06
CA ILE A 35 -19.11 -7.49 -16.42
C ILE A 35 -17.62 -7.51 -16.81
N SER A 36 -17.16 -6.53 -17.59
CA SER A 36 -15.77 -6.43 -18.03
C SER A 36 -14.82 -6.29 -16.83
N TYR A 37 -15.11 -5.42 -15.88
CA TYR A 37 -14.25 -5.18 -14.71
C TYR A 37 -14.36 -6.31 -13.67
N ALA A 38 -15.57 -6.86 -13.43
CA ALA A 38 -15.75 -7.99 -12.50
C ALA A 38 -15.04 -9.28 -12.97
N THR A 39 -14.91 -9.46 -14.28
CA THR A 39 -14.22 -10.61 -14.87
C THR A 39 -12.76 -10.34 -15.22
N ARG A 40 -12.31 -9.08 -15.21
CA ARG A 40 -10.94 -8.66 -15.56
C ARG A 40 -9.86 -9.50 -14.87
N PRO A 41 -9.94 -9.83 -13.56
CA PRO A 41 -8.97 -10.70 -12.90
C PRO A 41 -8.81 -12.12 -13.46
N LEU A 42 -9.69 -12.57 -14.37
CA LEU A 42 -9.64 -13.89 -15.01
C LEU A 42 -8.89 -13.90 -16.35
N TRP A 43 -8.73 -12.74 -17.00
CA TRP A 43 -8.28 -12.68 -18.41
C TRP A 43 -7.33 -11.52 -18.74
N ASP A 44 -7.18 -10.55 -17.84
CA ASP A 44 -6.33 -9.37 -18.01
C ASP A 44 -5.19 -9.37 -16.99
N HIS A 45 -4.13 -8.62 -17.24
CA HIS A 45 -2.95 -8.56 -16.38
C HIS A 45 -2.47 -7.13 -16.19
N ALA A 46 -1.86 -6.85 -15.03
CA ALA A 46 -1.42 -5.50 -14.69
C ALA A 46 -0.47 -4.92 -15.76
N ASP A 47 -0.94 -3.89 -16.44
CA ASP A 47 -0.12 -3.08 -17.32
C ASP A 47 0.90 -2.30 -16.49
N GLY A 48 2.18 -2.37 -16.89
CA GLY A 48 3.23 -1.54 -16.32
C GLY A 48 4.62 -2.18 -16.27
N PRO A 49 5.61 -1.45 -15.77
CA PRO A 49 6.98 -1.92 -15.55
C PRO A 49 7.03 -3.10 -14.58
N ARG A 50 7.65 -4.21 -15.01
CA ARG A 50 7.83 -5.42 -14.20
C ARG A 50 9.10 -5.40 -13.37
N THR A 51 10.10 -4.63 -13.79
CA THR A 51 11.38 -4.50 -13.10
C THR A 51 11.32 -3.30 -12.15
N ILE A 52 11.09 -3.55 -10.86
CA ILE A 52 11.07 -2.49 -9.84
C ILE A 52 12.46 -2.36 -9.20
N VAL A 53 13.11 -1.22 -9.41
CA VAL A 53 14.38 -0.87 -8.76
C VAL A 53 14.09 -0.39 -7.34
N PRO A 54 14.70 -1.00 -6.31
CA PRO A 54 14.59 -0.53 -4.92
C PRO A 54 15.12 0.89 -4.80
N HIS A 55 14.42 1.74 -4.03
CA HIS A 55 14.79 3.14 -3.83
C HIS A 55 15.41 3.32 -2.46
N TYR A 56 16.74 3.41 -2.41
CA TYR A 56 17.49 3.61 -1.18
C TYR A 56 17.67 5.09 -0.88
N TYR A 57 16.95 5.59 0.13
CA TYR A 57 17.03 6.97 0.57
C TYR A 57 17.01 7.08 2.11
N VAL A 58 17.71 8.08 2.64
CA VAL A 58 17.57 8.59 4.01
C VAL A 58 17.79 10.11 3.96
N GLU A 59 17.15 10.84 4.85
CA GLU A 59 17.25 12.30 4.87
C GLU A 59 18.72 12.77 4.99
N GLY A 60 19.10 13.77 4.20
CA GLY A 60 20.49 14.23 4.09
C GLY A 60 21.47 13.31 3.34
N MET A 61 21.04 12.17 2.77
CA MET A 61 21.90 11.32 1.92
C MET A 61 22.48 12.12 0.73
N ARG A 62 23.78 11.94 0.45
CA ARG A 62 24.45 12.52 -0.72
C ARG A 62 24.58 11.49 -1.85
N PHE A 63 24.12 11.84 -3.04
CA PHE A 63 24.21 10.98 -4.21
C PHE A 63 25.61 11.03 -4.87
N ASN A 64 26.41 10.01 -4.57
CA ASN A 64 27.77 9.74 -5.09
C ASN A 64 27.86 8.34 -5.74
N ASP A 65 29.03 7.98 -6.28
CA ASP A 65 29.30 6.65 -6.87
C ASP A 65 28.78 5.47 -6.03
N GLN A 66 28.99 5.47 -4.72
CA GLN A 66 28.57 4.37 -3.84
C GLN A 66 27.04 4.27 -3.74
N THR A 67 26.36 5.40 -3.56
CA THR A 67 24.88 5.42 -3.49
C THR A 67 24.21 5.14 -4.85
N CYS A 68 24.84 5.52 -5.96
CA CYS A 68 24.37 5.12 -7.28
C CYS A 68 24.53 3.60 -7.48
N ALA A 69 25.64 3.02 -7.01
CA ALA A 69 25.89 1.58 -7.09
C ALA A 69 24.87 0.75 -6.31
N LEU A 70 24.29 1.26 -5.20
CA LEU A 70 23.17 0.61 -4.49
C LEU A 70 21.94 0.39 -5.40
N HIS A 71 21.75 1.24 -6.40
CA HIS A 71 20.67 1.15 -7.39
C HIS A 71 21.11 0.43 -8.68
N GLY A 72 22.32 -0.14 -8.71
CA GLY A 72 22.92 -0.73 -9.91
C GLY A 72 23.38 0.27 -10.97
N TRP A 73 23.57 1.54 -10.62
CA TRP A 73 23.88 2.63 -11.55
C TRP A 73 25.28 3.24 -11.34
N GLU A 74 25.93 3.67 -12.41
CA GLU A 74 27.10 4.56 -12.32
C GLU A 74 26.67 5.98 -11.92
N GLN A 75 27.57 6.78 -11.33
CA GLN A 75 27.33 8.23 -11.21
C GLN A 75 27.30 8.88 -12.61
N ARG A 76 26.41 9.86 -12.80
CA ARG A 76 26.23 10.54 -14.09
C ARG A 76 27.46 11.42 -14.39
N LYS A 77 28.05 11.21 -15.57
CA LYS A 77 29.26 11.90 -16.02
C LYS A 77 28.94 13.29 -16.55
N GLY A 78 29.58 14.30 -15.97
CA GLY A 78 29.44 15.72 -16.31
C GLY A 78 29.65 16.59 -15.08
N SER A 79 29.83 17.91 -15.26
CA SER A 79 29.79 18.82 -14.13
C SER A 79 28.36 18.93 -13.61
N PRO A 80 28.10 19.20 -12.31
CA PRO A 80 26.74 19.45 -11.83
C PRO A 80 26.02 20.58 -12.57
N GLY A 81 26.78 21.58 -13.05
CA GLY A 81 26.30 22.67 -13.89
C GLY A 81 26.08 22.33 -15.37
N ASP A 82 26.46 21.13 -15.84
CA ASP A 82 26.15 20.64 -17.18
C ASP A 82 24.79 19.93 -17.21
N ILE A 83 24.46 19.15 -16.18
CA ILE A 83 23.20 18.39 -16.09
C ILE A 83 22.01 19.36 -16.02
N ARG A 84 20.98 19.09 -16.82
CA ARG A 84 19.71 19.85 -16.81
C ARG A 84 18.56 18.94 -16.43
N VAL A 85 17.74 19.37 -15.49
CA VAL A 85 16.46 18.73 -15.14
C VAL A 85 15.33 19.69 -15.51
N LEU A 86 14.46 19.25 -16.40
CA LEU A 86 13.28 19.99 -16.83
C LEU A 86 12.04 19.25 -16.34
N ASP A 87 11.10 19.99 -15.80
CA ASP A 87 9.75 19.51 -15.51
C ASP A 87 8.81 19.98 -16.61
N ALA A 88 7.88 19.14 -17.07
CA ALA A 88 6.97 19.47 -18.15
C ALA A 88 5.58 18.92 -17.86
N VAL A 89 4.59 19.82 -17.82
CA VAL A 89 3.20 19.49 -17.43
C VAL A 89 2.18 20.18 -18.36
N LEU A 90 0.99 19.58 -18.46
CA LEU A 90 -0.14 20.12 -19.20
C LEU A 90 -1.16 20.73 -18.22
N MET A 91 -1.46 22.02 -18.36
CA MET A 91 -2.29 22.75 -17.41
C MET A 91 -3.78 22.72 -17.74
N SER A 92 -4.56 22.09 -16.86
CA SER A 92 -6.02 22.12 -16.88
C SER A 92 -6.59 23.15 -15.89
N SER A 93 -6.98 22.76 -14.67
CA SER A 93 -7.53 23.61 -13.61
C SER A 93 -6.79 23.48 -12.26
N GLU A 94 -5.75 22.65 -12.20
CA GLU A 94 -5.26 22.00 -10.98
C GLU A 94 -4.24 22.86 -10.20
N LEU A 95 -4.61 24.12 -9.94
CA LEU A 95 -3.72 25.16 -9.39
C LEU A 95 -3.13 24.81 -8.02
N ASP A 96 -3.92 24.17 -7.14
CA ASP A 96 -3.46 23.75 -5.82
C ASP A 96 -2.36 22.68 -5.90
N LEU A 97 -2.51 21.68 -6.78
CA LEU A 97 -1.51 20.63 -6.99
C LEU A 97 -0.26 21.16 -7.72
N LEU A 98 -0.44 22.10 -8.66
CA LEU A 98 0.68 22.79 -9.31
C LEU A 98 1.52 23.58 -8.30
N GLU A 99 0.91 24.29 -7.34
CA GLU A 99 1.65 24.99 -6.28
C GLU A 99 2.50 24.01 -5.47
N VAL A 100 1.89 22.92 -4.98
CA VAL A 100 2.60 21.87 -4.22
C VAL A 100 3.77 21.30 -5.03
N ARG A 101 3.54 20.98 -6.31
CA ARG A 101 4.57 20.48 -7.22
C ARG A 101 5.74 21.44 -7.38
N LEU A 102 5.47 22.73 -7.59
CA LEU A 102 6.51 23.75 -7.76
C LEU A 102 7.34 23.93 -6.47
N HIS A 103 6.73 23.95 -5.29
CA HIS A 103 7.46 24.01 -4.02
C HIS A 103 8.30 22.75 -3.76
N GLU A 104 7.79 21.56 -4.07
CA GLU A 104 8.54 20.30 -3.92
C GLU A 104 9.77 20.26 -4.85
N LEU A 105 9.57 20.55 -6.14
CA LEU A 105 10.56 20.36 -7.20
C LEU A 105 11.51 21.55 -7.43
N SER A 106 11.16 22.77 -7.02
CA SER A 106 11.95 23.97 -7.33
C SER A 106 13.43 23.95 -6.90
N PRO A 107 13.87 23.22 -5.85
CA PRO A 107 15.30 23.14 -5.52
C PRO A 107 16.10 22.19 -6.45
N VAL A 108 15.43 21.31 -7.20
CA VAL A 108 16.07 20.22 -7.96
C VAL A 108 15.83 20.30 -9.47
N VAL A 109 14.78 21.02 -9.90
CA VAL A 109 14.45 21.33 -11.29
C VAL A 109 15.08 22.67 -11.71
N ASP A 110 15.61 22.73 -12.92
CA ASP A 110 16.23 23.94 -13.49
C ASP A 110 15.23 24.81 -14.28
N ARG A 111 14.19 24.21 -14.88
CA ARG A 111 13.10 24.91 -15.59
C ARG A 111 11.80 24.09 -15.63
N PHE A 112 10.66 24.78 -15.47
CA PHE A 112 9.31 24.24 -15.53
C PHE A 112 8.63 24.65 -16.84
N PHE A 113 8.18 23.69 -17.65
CA PHE A 113 7.40 23.92 -18.86
C PHE A 113 5.93 23.72 -18.56
N ILE A 114 5.16 24.81 -18.59
CA ILE A 114 3.72 24.81 -18.31
C ILE A 114 3.01 25.10 -19.62
N LEU A 115 2.32 24.11 -20.19
CA LEU A 115 1.55 24.25 -21.43
C LEU A 115 0.05 24.32 -21.12
N GLU A 116 -0.58 25.47 -21.38
CA GLU A 116 -2.00 25.71 -21.12
C GLU A 116 -2.81 25.94 -22.40
N SER A 117 -4.08 25.50 -22.37
CA SER A 117 -5.09 25.75 -23.40
C SER A 117 -6.31 26.43 -22.79
N ASN A 118 -7.01 27.24 -23.59
CA ASN A 118 -8.34 27.78 -23.26
C ASN A 118 -9.51 26.85 -23.67
N ALA A 119 -9.21 25.59 -23.99
CA ALA A 119 -10.20 24.52 -24.08
C ALA A 119 -9.72 23.22 -23.39
N THR A 120 -10.66 22.37 -23.02
CA THR A 120 -10.43 20.98 -22.60
C THR A 120 -10.03 20.10 -23.80
N PHE A 121 -9.59 18.86 -23.55
CA PHE A 121 -9.35 17.90 -24.64
C PHE A 121 -10.66 17.52 -25.36
N THR A 122 -11.80 17.60 -24.67
CA THR A 122 -13.15 17.48 -25.26
C THR A 122 -13.61 18.72 -26.06
N GLY A 123 -12.77 19.75 -26.21
CA GLY A 123 -13.06 20.96 -26.97
C GLY A 123 -14.04 21.92 -26.30
N LEU A 124 -14.33 21.75 -25.00
CA LEU A 124 -15.14 22.67 -24.20
C LEU A 124 -14.29 23.88 -23.79
N PRO A 125 -14.81 25.13 -23.86
CA PRO A 125 -14.05 26.30 -23.46
C PRO A 125 -13.74 26.29 -21.95
N LYS A 126 -12.52 26.65 -21.56
CA LYS A 126 -12.08 26.84 -20.17
C LYS A 126 -11.28 28.14 -20.01
N PRO A 127 -11.28 28.79 -18.83
CA PRO A 127 -10.38 29.91 -18.57
C PRO A 127 -8.92 29.44 -18.53
N THR A 128 -8.00 30.40 -18.63
CA THR A 128 -6.55 30.17 -18.54
C THR A 128 -6.12 30.24 -17.08
N TYR A 129 -6.50 29.21 -16.31
CA TYR A 129 -6.26 29.11 -14.87
C TYR A 129 -4.85 29.54 -14.44
N PHE A 130 -3.78 29.14 -15.15
CA PHE A 130 -2.43 29.56 -14.80
C PHE A 130 -2.15 31.02 -15.18
N ALA A 131 -2.44 31.43 -16.43
CA ALA A 131 -2.21 32.82 -16.84
C ALA A 131 -3.04 33.85 -16.06
N ASP A 132 -4.23 33.47 -15.60
CA ASP A 132 -5.15 34.29 -14.81
C ASP A 132 -4.69 34.41 -13.33
N ASN A 133 -3.70 33.61 -12.90
CA ASN A 133 -3.22 33.52 -11.51
C ASN A 133 -1.69 33.59 -11.38
N LEU A 134 -0.98 34.27 -12.30
CA LEU A 134 0.49 34.35 -12.32
C LEU A 134 1.10 34.83 -10.99
N ASP A 135 0.45 35.76 -10.27
CA ASP A 135 0.91 36.28 -8.99
C ASP A 135 1.05 35.18 -7.91
N ARG A 136 0.25 34.10 -8.01
CA ARG A 136 0.34 32.92 -7.12
C ARG A 136 1.66 32.15 -7.28
N PHE A 137 2.33 32.29 -8.42
CA PHE A 137 3.54 31.55 -8.78
C PHE A 137 4.76 32.47 -8.97
N ALA A 138 4.71 33.71 -8.46
CA ALA A 138 5.74 34.73 -8.65
C ALA A 138 7.14 34.26 -8.20
N ASP A 139 7.23 33.52 -7.09
CA ASP A 139 8.48 32.95 -6.55
C ASP A 139 9.20 32.00 -7.53
N PHE A 140 8.47 31.46 -8.52
CA PHE A 140 8.98 30.53 -9.53
C PHE A 140 9.16 31.18 -10.91
N ALA A 141 8.82 32.46 -11.07
CA ALA A 141 8.71 33.11 -12.39
C ALA A 141 9.98 33.01 -13.25
N GLU A 142 11.17 33.10 -12.65
CA GLU A 142 12.45 32.95 -13.39
C GLU A 142 12.69 31.54 -13.94
N LYS A 143 12.05 30.53 -13.33
CA LYS A 143 12.14 29.12 -13.73
C LYS A 143 10.97 28.65 -14.62
N ILE A 144 9.90 29.43 -14.77
CA ILE A 144 8.72 29.02 -15.55
C ILE A 144 8.82 29.45 -17.02
N GLU A 145 8.67 28.47 -17.90
CA GLU A 145 8.46 28.63 -19.35
C GLU A 145 6.96 28.42 -19.65
N TYR A 146 6.16 29.47 -19.48
CA TYR A 146 4.74 29.42 -19.82
C TYR A 146 4.53 29.39 -21.33
N ASN A 147 3.69 28.46 -21.79
CA ASN A 147 3.33 28.26 -23.18
C ASN A 147 1.81 28.18 -23.32
N PHE A 148 1.25 28.94 -24.25
CA PHE A 148 -0.17 28.90 -24.57
C PHE A 148 -0.42 28.24 -25.93
N ILE A 149 -1.42 27.35 -26.00
CA ILE A 149 -1.95 26.80 -27.25
C ILE A 149 -3.45 27.11 -27.36
N PRO A 150 -3.94 27.73 -28.46
CA PRO A 150 -5.36 28.02 -28.61
C PRO A 150 -6.15 26.73 -28.80
N GLY A 151 -7.15 26.53 -27.94
CA GLY A 151 -8.10 25.43 -28.01
C GLY A 151 -9.14 25.62 -29.12
N TYR A 152 -9.77 24.52 -29.52
CA TYR A 152 -10.79 24.49 -30.58
C TYR A 152 -11.87 23.45 -30.27
N PRO A 153 -13.11 23.63 -30.74
CA PRO A 153 -14.15 22.61 -30.65
C PRO A 153 -13.81 21.42 -31.56
N LEU A 154 -14.10 20.20 -31.10
CA LEU A 154 -13.84 18.97 -31.86
C LEU A 154 -14.56 18.98 -33.22
N GLN A 155 -13.84 18.61 -34.28
CA GLN A 155 -14.41 18.42 -35.61
C GLN A 155 -15.01 17.01 -35.75
N LYS A 156 -15.87 16.81 -36.75
CA LYS A 156 -16.52 15.51 -36.98
C LYS A 156 -15.47 14.43 -37.29
N GLY A 157 -15.35 13.46 -36.38
CA GLY A 157 -14.40 12.36 -36.50
C GLY A 157 -13.08 12.59 -35.78
N GLN A 158 -12.92 13.71 -35.06
CA GLN A 158 -11.89 13.87 -34.03
C GLN A 158 -12.43 13.45 -32.67
N ASP A 159 -11.55 12.99 -31.80
CA ASP A 159 -11.83 12.74 -30.38
C ASP A 159 -10.87 13.51 -29.45
N ALA A 160 -10.97 13.26 -28.13
CA ALA A 160 -10.13 13.92 -27.14
C ALA A 160 -8.64 13.51 -27.22
N TRP A 161 -8.35 12.29 -27.69
CA TRP A 161 -6.99 11.78 -27.84
C TRP A 161 -6.24 12.49 -28.98
N ASP A 162 -6.93 12.89 -30.05
CA ASP A 162 -6.35 13.74 -31.10
C ASP A 162 -5.85 15.09 -30.56
N VAL A 163 -6.66 15.71 -29.68
CA VAL A 163 -6.31 17.00 -29.05
C VAL A 163 -5.16 16.81 -28.08
N GLU A 164 -5.21 15.79 -27.22
CA GLU A 164 -4.13 15.44 -26.29
C GLU A 164 -2.81 15.17 -27.03
N ALA A 165 -2.84 14.35 -28.09
CA ALA A 165 -1.67 14.04 -28.91
C ALA A 165 -1.08 15.30 -29.57
N THR A 166 -1.94 16.21 -30.03
CA THR A 166 -1.53 17.51 -30.58
C THR A 166 -0.85 18.39 -29.51
N THR A 167 -1.42 18.47 -28.31
CA THR A 167 -0.86 19.21 -27.17
C THR A 167 0.49 18.63 -26.71
N ARG A 168 0.60 17.29 -26.58
CA ARG A 168 1.87 16.60 -26.28
C ARG A 168 2.92 16.78 -27.39
N GLY A 169 2.49 16.87 -28.65
CA GLY A 169 3.33 17.22 -29.79
C GLY A 169 3.90 18.66 -29.71
N PHE A 170 3.08 19.62 -29.27
CA PHE A 170 3.53 21.00 -29.03
C PHE A 170 4.54 21.08 -27.89
N MET A 171 4.27 20.42 -26.75
CA MET A 171 5.23 20.30 -25.63
C MET A 171 6.57 19.72 -26.09
N THR A 172 6.53 18.65 -26.90
CA THR A 172 7.74 18.04 -27.49
C THR A 172 8.54 19.03 -28.34
N THR A 173 7.88 19.90 -29.11
CA THR A 173 8.54 20.94 -29.90
C THR A 173 9.22 21.97 -29.01
N ARG A 174 8.56 22.45 -27.95
CA ARG A 174 9.14 23.42 -27.00
C ARG A 174 10.35 22.88 -26.25
N LEU A 175 10.27 21.64 -25.78
CA LEU A 175 11.42 20.96 -25.18
C LEU A 175 12.59 20.84 -26.17
N ARG A 176 12.34 20.52 -27.45
CA ARG A 176 13.40 20.47 -28.48
C ARG A 176 14.02 21.83 -28.77
N GLU A 177 13.23 22.90 -28.86
CA GLU A 177 13.72 24.26 -29.05
C GLU A 177 14.66 24.66 -27.91
N TYR A 178 14.23 24.49 -26.66
CA TYR A 178 15.04 24.79 -25.48
C TYR A 178 16.32 23.94 -25.42
N VAL A 179 16.20 22.60 -25.52
CA VAL A 179 17.37 21.71 -25.45
C VAL A 179 18.36 21.99 -26.58
N SER A 180 17.89 22.32 -27.78
CA SER A 180 18.77 22.71 -28.89
C SER A 180 19.55 24.01 -28.63
N SER A 181 19.03 24.93 -27.81
CA SER A 181 19.73 26.16 -27.43
C SER A 181 20.82 25.96 -26.35
N LEU A 182 20.79 24.85 -25.60
CA LEU A 182 21.76 24.59 -24.53
C LEU A 182 23.19 24.39 -25.08
N PRO A 183 24.24 24.53 -24.25
CA PRO A 183 25.60 24.11 -24.60
C PRO A 183 25.67 22.59 -24.86
N PRO A 184 26.56 22.09 -25.75
CA PRO A 184 26.62 20.66 -26.11
C PRO A 184 26.67 19.69 -24.91
N ALA A 185 27.51 19.97 -23.89
CA ALA A 185 27.62 19.14 -22.70
C ALA A 185 26.30 19.01 -21.89
N SER A 186 25.44 20.04 -21.96
CA SER A 186 24.11 20.03 -21.35
C SER A 186 23.05 19.36 -22.22
N ARG A 187 23.18 19.37 -23.56
CA ARG A 187 22.23 18.70 -24.47
C ARG A 187 22.16 17.21 -24.16
N ASP A 188 23.33 16.58 -24.10
CA ASP A 188 23.45 15.14 -23.87
C ASP A 188 23.11 14.75 -22.41
N ASN A 189 23.16 15.71 -21.48
CA ASN A 189 22.82 15.54 -20.06
C ASN A 189 21.52 16.26 -19.66
N THR A 190 20.58 16.46 -20.59
CA THR A 190 19.23 16.93 -20.24
C THR A 190 18.30 15.77 -19.91
N LEU A 191 17.63 15.87 -18.76
CA LEU A 191 16.63 14.96 -18.26
C LEU A 191 15.28 15.70 -18.21
N VAL A 192 14.21 15.04 -18.63
CA VAL A 192 12.83 15.58 -18.63
C VAL A 192 11.95 14.67 -17.79
N ILE A 193 11.25 15.26 -16.83
CA ILE A 193 10.13 14.63 -16.12
C ILE A 193 8.92 14.66 -17.07
N MET A 194 8.30 13.51 -17.27
CA MET A 194 7.09 13.31 -18.06
C MET A 194 6.01 12.78 -17.13
N SER A 195 5.16 13.65 -16.61
CA SER A 195 4.04 13.30 -15.76
C SER A 195 2.90 14.30 -15.93
N ASP A 196 1.70 13.93 -15.49
CA ASP A 196 0.62 14.90 -15.31
C ASP A 196 0.83 15.72 -14.01
N ILE A 197 -0.02 16.72 -13.74
CA ILE A 197 0.14 17.64 -12.59
C ILE A 197 -0.09 16.92 -11.26
N ASP A 198 -1.06 16.01 -11.22
CA ASP A 198 -1.41 15.20 -10.05
C ASP A 198 -0.40 14.09 -9.73
N GLU A 199 0.56 13.81 -10.63
CA GLU A 199 1.69 12.89 -10.46
C GLU A 199 2.96 13.65 -10.00
N ILE A 200 3.10 13.93 -8.71
CA ILE A 200 4.18 14.74 -8.11
C ILE A 200 5.38 13.86 -7.70
N PRO A 201 6.55 13.94 -8.37
CA PRO A 201 7.77 13.25 -7.91
C PRO A 201 8.32 13.86 -6.63
N SER A 202 8.93 13.05 -5.77
CA SER A 202 9.62 13.58 -4.59
C SER A 202 10.95 14.25 -4.96
N ARG A 203 11.33 15.28 -4.19
CA ARG A 203 12.59 16.01 -4.36
C ARG A 203 13.81 15.10 -4.31
N HIS A 204 13.80 14.11 -3.43
CA HIS A 204 14.91 13.15 -3.30
C HIS A 204 14.99 12.19 -4.50
N THR A 205 13.86 11.74 -5.05
CA THR A 205 13.81 10.97 -6.31
C THR A 205 14.51 11.72 -7.44
N ILE A 206 14.13 12.99 -7.66
CA ILE A 206 14.70 13.80 -8.75
C ILE A 206 16.19 14.10 -8.48
N SER A 207 16.59 14.25 -7.22
CA SER A 207 18.00 14.40 -6.84
C SER A 207 18.84 13.16 -7.17
N LEU A 208 18.32 11.97 -6.84
CA LEU A 208 18.94 10.68 -7.17
C LEU A 208 19.09 10.52 -8.69
N LEU A 209 18.02 10.72 -9.44
CA LEU A 209 18.02 10.54 -10.90
C LEU A 209 18.84 11.60 -11.66
N ARG A 210 18.99 12.81 -11.08
CA ARG A 210 19.94 13.83 -11.55
C ARG A 210 21.39 13.35 -11.39
N ALA A 211 21.73 12.80 -10.23
CA ALA A 211 23.10 12.39 -9.90
C ALA A 211 23.53 11.03 -10.47
N CYS A 212 22.60 10.08 -10.61
CA CYS A 212 22.89 8.70 -11.02
C CYS A 212 22.42 8.41 -12.45
N ASN A 213 23.14 7.53 -13.14
CA ASN A 213 22.89 7.18 -14.53
C ASN A 213 21.98 5.95 -14.67
N PHE A 214 20.67 6.17 -14.55
CA PHE A 214 19.62 5.17 -14.80
C PHE A 214 19.47 4.74 -16.27
N GLY A 215 20.38 5.17 -17.17
CA GLY A 215 20.25 5.00 -18.62
C GLY A 215 19.36 6.09 -19.25
N THR A 216 18.55 5.71 -20.24
CA THR A 216 17.79 6.68 -21.06
C THR A 216 16.38 6.96 -20.55
N LYS A 217 15.73 6.03 -19.84
CA LYS A 217 14.33 6.13 -19.39
C LYS A 217 14.12 5.30 -18.14
N ILE A 218 13.36 5.83 -17.19
CA ILE A 218 12.87 5.10 -16.01
C ILE A 218 11.46 5.59 -15.65
N HIS A 219 10.58 4.70 -15.25
CA HIS A 219 9.27 5.06 -14.68
C HIS A 219 9.39 5.37 -13.19
N LEU A 220 8.45 6.15 -12.67
CA LEU A 220 8.37 6.55 -11.27
C LEU A 220 7.16 5.84 -10.67
N LEU A 221 7.39 4.82 -9.83
CA LEU A 221 6.31 4.12 -9.15
C LEU A 221 5.90 4.94 -7.91
N MET A 222 4.72 5.53 -7.97
CA MET A 222 4.18 6.48 -7.02
C MET A 222 3.08 5.88 -6.15
N ARG A 223 2.97 6.40 -4.93
CA ARG A 223 1.85 6.16 -4.03
C ARG A 223 0.59 6.78 -4.64
N ASN A 224 -0.40 5.97 -4.95
CA ASN A 224 -1.63 6.38 -5.61
C ASN A 224 -2.72 6.71 -4.58
N PHE A 225 -3.33 7.89 -4.71
CA PHE A 225 -4.34 8.45 -3.82
C PHE A 225 -5.52 8.99 -4.62
N LEU A 226 -6.68 9.09 -3.97
CA LEU A 226 -7.93 9.53 -4.56
C LEU A 226 -8.56 10.65 -3.72
N TYR A 227 -8.97 11.76 -4.34
CA TYR A 227 -9.65 12.92 -3.73
C TYR A 227 -8.87 13.72 -2.67
N SER A 228 -7.98 13.08 -1.92
CA SER A 228 -7.05 13.66 -0.94
C SER A 228 -6.01 12.60 -0.56
N PHE A 229 -5.01 12.95 0.25
CA PHE A 229 -4.05 11.98 0.80
C PHE A 229 -4.64 11.08 1.92
N GLU A 230 -5.94 11.18 2.18
CA GLU A 230 -6.70 10.26 3.03
C GLU A 230 -6.95 8.90 2.32
N TRP A 231 -7.30 8.89 1.04
CA TRP A 231 -7.73 7.65 0.37
C TRP A 231 -6.59 7.02 -0.45
N TYR A 232 -5.75 6.23 0.21
CA TYR A 232 -4.66 5.50 -0.43
C TYR A 232 -5.18 4.27 -1.18
N ILE A 233 -4.87 4.16 -2.47
CA ILE A 233 -5.21 3.03 -3.34
C ILE A 233 -4.11 1.96 -3.31
N GLY A 234 -2.83 2.38 -3.33
CA GLY A 234 -1.69 1.45 -3.43
C GLY A 234 -0.48 2.03 -4.16
N MET A 235 0.59 1.25 -4.23
CA MET A 235 1.83 1.61 -4.92
C MET A 235 1.77 1.15 -6.40
N ASN A 236 0.82 1.70 -7.17
CA ASN A 236 0.47 1.20 -8.51
C ASN A 236 0.41 2.28 -9.61
N SER A 237 0.68 3.56 -9.31
CA SER A 237 0.78 4.59 -10.35
C SER A 237 2.21 4.65 -10.89
N TRP A 238 2.41 4.37 -12.19
CA TRP A 238 3.75 4.28 -12.80
C TRP A 238 3.93 5.13 -14.06
N ARG A 239 2.90 5.85 -14.52
CA ARG A 239 2.91 6.52 -15.83
C ARG A 239 3.88 7.69 -15.88
N ALA A 240 4.00 8.44 -14.78
CA ALA A 240 5.11 9.34 -14.50
C ALA A 240 6.47 8.69 -14.83
N SER A 241 7.34 9.39 -15.55
CA SER A 241 8.66 8.87 -15.93
C SER A 241 9.71 9.97 -16.08
N MET A 242 10.98 9.60 -15.99
CA MET A 242 12.10 10.49 -16.27
C MET A 242 12.90 9.97 -17.46
N HIS A 243 13.07 10.80 -18.50
CA HIS A 243 13.76 10.45 -19.73
C HIS A 243 14.97 11.35 -19.95
N GLN A 244 16.08 10.78 -20.40
CA GLN A 244 17.12 11.53 -21.10
C GLN A 244 16.54 12.08 -22.41
N PHE A 245 16.65 13.38 -22.63
CA PHE A 245 15.98 14.04 -23.75
C PHE A 245 16.87 14.10 -24.99
N ILE A 246 16.75 13.07 -25.83
CA ILE A 246 17.58 12.87 -27.00
C ILE A 246 16.97 13.62 -28.20
N LEU A 247 17.73 14.59 -28.74
CA LEU A 247 17.34 15.33 -29.94
C LEU A 247 17.36 14.44 -31.20
N PRO A 248 16.56 14.74 -32.24
CA PRO A 248 16.66 14.07 -33.54
C PRO A 248 18.03 14.29 -34.18
N GLY A 249 18.83 13.24 -34.32
CA GLY A 249 20.09 13.27 -35.06
C GLY A 249 19.90 13.03 -36.56
N PRO A 250 20.88 13.39 -37.41
CA PRO A 250 20.98 12.79 -38.74
C PRO A 250 21.08 11.26 -38.58
N SER A 251 20.54 10.49 -39.52
CA SER A 251 20.44 9.02 -39.41
C SER A 251 21.81 8.34 -39.37
N SER A 252 22.40 8.29 -38.18
CA SER A 252 23.60 7.50 -37.89
C SER A 252 23.26 6.03 -38.03
N ASN A 253 24.19 5.24 -38.56
CA ASN A 253 24.07 3.78 -38.73
C ASN A 253 24.14 3.01 -37.38
N SER A 254 23.61 3.59 -36.31
CA SER A 254 23.59 3.09 -34.93
C SER A 254 22.16 2.60 -34.61
N PRO A 255 21.85 1.29 -34.69
CA PRO A 255 20.46 0.82 -34.89
C PRO A 255 19.47 0.92 -33.71
N LYS A 256 19.72 1.73 -32.67
CA LYS A 256 19.02 1.58 -31.37
C LYS A 256 18.63 2.84 -30.58
N ILE A 257 18.93 4.06 -31.04
CA ILE A 257 18.58 5.28 -30.28
C ILE A 257 17.60 6.14 -31.09
N HIS A 258 16.37 6.24 -30.59
CA HIS A 258 15.32 7.08 -31.15
C HIS A 258 15.22 8.41 -30.40
N ALA A 259 14.82 9.47 -31.11
CA ALA A 259 14.56 10.78 -30.50
C ALA A 259 13.47 10.71 -29.42
N THR A 260 13.60 11.53 -28.39
CA THR A 260 12.63 11.60 -27.28
C THR A 260 11.40 12.44 -27.69
N PHE A 261 10.22 12.03 -27.22
CA PHE A 261 8.93 12.69 -27.39
C PHE A 261 8.21 12.69 -26.04
N TYR A 262 7.50 13.77 -25.72
CA TYR A 262 6.72 13.88 -24.49
C TYR A 262 5.47 12.97 -24.55
N ARG A 263 5.37 12.01 -23.63
CA ARG A 263 4.30 11.00 -23.57
C ARG A 263 4.16 10.40 -22.16
N HIS A 264 3.02 9.81 -21.83
CA HIS A 264 2.78 9.12 -20.55
C HIS A 264 2.39 7.64 -20.73
N SER A 265 2.70 7.06 -21.89
CA SER A 265 2.60 5.62 -22.14
C SER A 265 3.91 4.89 -21.79
N MET A 266 3.80 3.59 -21.49
CA MET A 266 4.92 2.73 -21.10
C MET A 266 6.13 2.93 -22.03
N SER A 267 7.29 3.15 -21.42
CA SER A 267 8.49 3.65 -22.10
C SER A 267 9.73 2.82 -21.88
N THR A 268 9.71 2.01 -20.82
CA THR A 268 10.68 1.00 -20.42
C THR A 268 9.94 0.02 -19.50
N ASP A 269 10.53 -1.14 -19.23
CA ASP A 269 10.02 -2.13 -18.27
C ASP A 269 10.56 -1.90 -16.83
N ILE A 270 11.26 -0.78 -16.61
CA ILE A 270 11.95 -0.44 -15.37
C ILE A 270 11.26 0.75 -14.68
N ALA A 271 10.91 0.61 -13.41
CA ALA A 271 10.45 1.70 -12.54
C ALA A 271 11.29 1.80 -11.26
N LEU A 272 11.44 3.01 -10.72
CA LEU A 272 11.97 3.25 -9.38
C LEU A 272 10.83 3.19 -8.36
N ALA A 273 10.99 2.42 -7.28
CA ALA A 273 10.01 2.31 -6.20
C ALA A 273 9.82 3.65 -5.45
N ASP A 274 8.62 3.85 -4.88
CA ASP A 274 8.30 4.95 -3.96
C ASP A 274 8.88 6.32 -4.39
N ALA A 275 8.57 6.70 -5.63
CA ALA A 275 9.19 7.81 -6.35
C ALA A 275 8.43 9.15 -6.20
N GLY A 276 7.36 9.18 -5.38
CA GLY A 276 6.48 10.32 -5.18
C GLY A 276 5.01 9.90 -5.04
N TRP A 277 4.12 10.81 -5.42
CA TRP A 277 2.68 10.72 -5.16
C TRP A 277 1.86 10.95 -6.42
N HIS A 278 0.78 10.20 -6.59
CA HIS A 278 -0.26 10.46 -7.58
C HIS A 278 -1.58 10.73 -6.85
N CYS A 279 -2.16 11.93 -6.99
CA CYS A 279 -3.36 12.35 -6.26
C CYS A 279 -4.52 12.62 -7.22
N SER A 280 -5.16 11.54 -7.69
CA SER A 280 -6.27 11.60 -8.64
C SER A 280 -7.47 12.35 -8.05
N TYR A 281 -8.03 13.30 -8.80
CA TYR A 281 -9.20 14.10 -8.40
C TYR A 281 -9.06 14.91 -7.10
N CYS A 282 -7.84 15.28 -6.70
CA CYS A 282 -7.59 15.99 -5.46
C CYS A 282 -7.87 17.51 -5.55
N PHE A 283 -9.16 17.89 -5.57
CA PHE A 283 -9.62 19.28 -5.73
C PHE A 283 -10.29 19.89 -4.49
N ARG A 284 -10.19 21.21 -4.41
CA ARG A 284 -10.78 22.03 -3.36
C ARG A 284 -12.31 22.18 -3.51
N THR A 285 -12.79 22.27 -4.75
CA THR A 285 -14.19 22.62 -5.03
C THR A 285 -14.89 21.59 -5.95
N LEU A 286 -16.17 21.31 -5.68
CA LEU A 286 -16.98 20.36 -6.46
C LEU A 286 -17.08 20.70 -7.97
N PRO A 287 -17.12 21.98 -8.39
CA PRO A 287 -17.04 22.34 -9.81
C PRO A 287 -15.78 21.85 -10.54
N GLU A 288 -14.62 21.76 -9.87
CA GLU A 288 -13.39 21.23 -10.47
C GLU A 288 -13.53 19.73 -10.82
N TYR A 289 -14.17 18.94 -9.95
CA TYR A 289 -14.47 17.53 -10.23
C TYR A 289 -15.31 17.40 -11.51
N THR A 290 -16.43 18.14 -11.61
CA THR A 290 -17.29 18.10 -12.80
C THR A 290 -16.56 18.58 -14.06
N THR A 291 -15.64 19.55 -13.90
CA THR A 291 -14.80 20.07 -15.00
C THR A 291 -13.80 19.02 -15.48
N LYS A 292 -13.08 18.32 -14.59
CA LYS A 292 -12.17 17.21 -14.97
C LYS A 292 -12.95 16.07 -15.62
N MET A 293 -14.07 15.64 -15.02
CA MET A 293 -14.93 14.57 -15.57
C MET A 293 -15.44 14.86 -16.99
N ARG A 294 -15.85 16.10 -17.29
CA ARG A 294 -16.28 16.50 -18.65
C ARG A 294 -15.12 16.82 -19.61
N GLY A 295 -13.94 17.13 -19.08
CA GLY A 295 -12.84 17.77 -19.83
C GLY A 295 -11.72 16.84 -20.30
N PHE A 296 -11.43 15.79 -19.54
CA PHE A 296 -10.30 14.88 -19.80
C PHE A 296 -10.61 13.79 -20.85
N SER A 297 -9.58 13.10 -21.34
CA SER A 297 -9.68 12.13 -22.44
C SER A 297 -10.57 10.92 -22.13
N HIS A 298 -10.77 10.58 -20.86
CA HIS A 298 -11.67 9.52 -20.39
C HIS A 298 -13.08 10.01 -19.98
N HIS A 299 -13.57 11.10 -20.58
CA HIS A 299 -14.95 11.59 -20.36
C HIS A 299 -16.03 10.56 -20.76
N ASP A 300 -15.66 9.54 -21.55
CA ASP A 300 -16.52 8.42 -21.93
C ASP A 300 -17.07 7.66 -20.71
N ARG A 301 -16.31 7.64 -19.59
CA ARG A 301 -16.70 7.05 -18.29
C ARG A 301 -17.99 7.62 -17.71
N ILE A 302 -18.44 8.81 -18.16
CA ILE A 302 -19.77 9.35 -17.80
C ILE A 302 -20.89 8.47 -18.38
N GLY A 303 -20.70 7.81 -19.52
CA GLY A 303 -21.66 6.87 -20.12
C GLY A 303 -23.03 7.49 -20.43
N GLY A 304 -23.12 8.82 -20.60
CA GLY A 304 -24.36 9.58 -20.72
C GLY A 304 -25.15 9.75 -19.42
N ASN A 305 -24.66 9.26 -18.28
CA ASN A 305 -25.30 9.40 -16.98
C ASN A 305 -24.95 10.75 -16.31
N GLU A 306 -25.66 11.81 -16.69
CA GLU A 306 -25.51 13.15 -16.10
C GLU A 306 -25.74 13.18 -14.56
N GLN A 307 -26.37 12.16 -13.95
CA GLN A 307 -26.49 12.08 -12.49
C GLN A 307 -25.15 11.88 -11.78
N LEU A 308 -24.11 11.37 -12.49
CA LEU A 308 -22.75 11.29 -11.96
C LEU A 308 -22.13 12.66 -11.67
N LEU A 309 -22.69 13.71 -12.28
CA LEU A 309 -22.19 15.09 -12.21
C LEU A 309 -22.97 15.95 -11.20
N ASP A 310 -23.91 15.36 -10.44
CA ASP A 310 -24.57 16.02 -9.33
C ASP A 310 -23.60 16.24 -8.16
N GLU A 311 -23.43 17.50 -7.76
CA GLU A 311 -22.47 17.88 -6.71
C GLU A 311 -22.75 17.20 -5.35
N ARG A 312 -24.01 16.88 -5.02
CA ARG A 312 -24.33 16.20 -3.76
C ARG A 312 -23.95 14.73 -3.82
N ARG A 313 -24.12 14.07 -4.98
CA ARG A 313 -23.56 12.74 -5.23
C ARG A 313 -22.04 12.79 -5.10
N ILE A 314 -21.36 13.69 -5.81
CA ILE A 314 -19.89 13.80 -5.79
C ILE A 314 -19.41 13.99 -4.34
N GLN A 315 -19.99 14.94 -3.60
CA GLN A 315 -19.68 15.15 -2.19
C GLN A 315 -19.86 13.88 -1.32
N SER A 316 -20.92 13.12 -1.54
CA SER A 316 -21.15 11.86 -0.82
C SER A 316 -20.17 10.75 -1.20
N VAL A 317 -19.67 10.75 -2.43
CA VAL A 317 -18.71 9.75 -2.95
C VAL A 317 -17.31 10.04 -2.41
N ILE A 318 -16.84 11.28 -2.54
CA ILE A 318 -15.49 11.66 -2.09
C ILE A 318 -15.32 11.56 -0.56
N CYS A 319 -16.40 11.73 0.20
CA CYS A 319 -16.41 11.51 1.66
C CYS A 319 -16.44 10.03 2.09
N LYS A 320 -16.47 9.09 1.15
CA LYS A 320 -16.49 7.63 1.41
C LYS A 320 -15.34 6.86 0.75
N GLY A 321 -14.59 7.50 -0.15
CA GLY A 321 -13.60 6.81 -0.98
C GLY A 321 -14.22 5.92 -2.08
N ASP A 322 -15.51 6.07 -2.38
CA ASP A 322 -16.19 5.31 -3.45
C ASP A 322 -15.71 5.81 -4.85
N ASP A 323 -15.91 5.03 -5.92
CA ASP A 323 -15.61 5.48 -7.29
C ASP A 323 -16.62 6.54 -7.80
N ILE A 324 -16.09 7.63 -8.37
CA ILE A 324 -16.87 8.78 -8.85
C ILE A 324 -17.77 8.46 -10.04
N PHE A 325 -17.37 7.51 -10.90
CA PHE A 325 -18.16 7.04 -12.04
C PHE A 325 -19.14 5.91 -11.66
N GLY A 326 -19.03 5.36 -10.44
CA GLY A 326 -19.80 4.20 -9.99
C GLY A 326 -19.38 2.90 -10.66
N MET A 327 -18.12 2.81 -11.11
CA MET A 327 -17.53 1.62 -11.71
C MET A 327 -16.87 0.74 -10.63
N LEU A 328 -16.63 -0.52 -10.97
CA LEU A 328 -15.74 -1.38 -10.18
C LEU A 328 -14.27 -0.93 -10.35
N PRO A 329 -13.39 -1.18 -9.37
CA PRO A 329 -11.97 -0.86 -9.48
C PRO A 329 -11.27 -1.49 -10.70
N GLU A 330 -10.28 -0.78 -11.24
CA GLU A 330 -9.41 -1.27 -12.32
C GLU A 330 -8.34 -2.22 -11.76
N ALA A 331 -8.78 -3.41 -11.37
CA ALA A 331 -7.99 -4.43 -10.70
C ALA A 331 -7.74 -5.68 -11.56
N TYR A 332 -6.59 -6.32 -11.34
CA TYR A 332 -6.12 -7.48 -12.09
C TYR A 332 -6.03 -8.76 -11.24
N THR A 333 -6.28 -8.66 -9.93
CA THR A 333 -6.53 -9.79 -9.04
C THR A 333 -7.84 -9.56 -8.28
N TYR A 334 -8.47 -10.63 -7.80
CA TYR A 334 -9.67 -10.48 -6.95
C TYR A 334 -9.34 -9.85 -5.58
N GLY A 335 -8.11 -10.03 -5.08
CA GLY A 335 -7.66 -9.35 -3.86
C GLY A 335 -7.61 -7.83 -4.04
N ASP A 336 -7.00 -7.36 -5.14
CA ASP A 336 -6.98 -5.93 -5.50
C ASP A 336 -8.39 -5.38 -5.74
N LEU A 337 -9.25 -6.15 -6.40
CA LEU A 337 -10.63 -5.74 -6.68
C LEU A 337 -11.42 -5.53 -5.38
N LEU A 338 -11.30 -6.45 -4.43
CA LEU A 338 -12.01 -6.38 -3.16
C LEU A 338 -11.43 -5.29 -2.24
N SER A 339 -10.11 -5.11 -2.20
CA SER A 339 -9.47 -4.08 -1.36
C SER A 339 -9.75 -2.65 -1.85
N GLN A 340 -9.90 -2.46 -3.16
CA GLN A 340 -10.17 -1.15 -3.76
C GLN A 340 -11.67 -0.81 -3.86
N LEU A 341 -12.58 -1.74 -3.58
CA LEU A 341 -14.03 -1.50 -3.67
C LEU A 341 -14.53 -0.47 -2.63
N HIS A 342 -13.96 -0.51 -1.43
CA HIS A 342 -14.25 0.41 -0.34
C HIS A 342 -12.95 0.77 0.38
N LEU A 343 -12.28 1.81 -0.13
CA LEU A 343 -11.05 2.34 0.46
C LEU A 343 -11.28 2.71 1.94
N GLN A 344 -10.29 2.42 2.78
CA GLN A 344 -10.29 2.89 4.17
C GLN A 344 -9.54 4.23 4.27
N PRO A 345 -10.04 5.19 5.05
CA PRO A 345 -9.40 6.49 5.19
C PRO A 345 -8.11 6.36 6.02
N SER A 346 -6.98 6.78 5.46
CA SER A 346 -5.71 6.90 6.15
C SER A 346 -5.79 7.97 7.23
N HIS A 347 -5.44 7.60 8.46
CA HIS A 347 -5.23 8.56 9.55
C HIS A 347 -3.81 9.18 9.55
N SER A 348 -2.92 8.72 8.65
CA SER A 348 -1.54 9.18 8.56
C SER A 348 -1.35 10.27 7.50
N ALA A 349 -0.64 11.33 7.88
CA ALA A 349 -0.10 12.36 7.00
C ALA A 349 1.44 12.29 6.88
N VAL A 350 2.04 11.14 7.23
CA VAL A 350 3.49 10.92 7.16
C VAL A 350 3.91 10.65 5.71
N HIS A 351 5.08 11.15 5.30
CA HIS A 351 5.59 11.11 3.93
C HIS A 351 4.64 11.78 2.91
N LEU A 352 4.05 12.93 3.23
CA LEU A 352 3.35 13.79 2.27
C LEU A 352 4.27 14.93 1.77
N PRO A 353 3.95 15.59 0.64
CA PRO A 353 4.70 16.76 0.17
C PRO A 353 4.83 17.84 1.26
N HIS A 354 6.05 18.31 1.52
CA HIS A 354 6.36 19.19 2.66
C HIS A 354 5.48 20.45 2.69
N HIS A 355 5.24 21.06 1.52
CA HIS A 355 4.44 22.28 1.38
C HIS A 355 2.99 22.14 1.87
N ILE A 356 2.40 20.94 1.73
CA ILE A 356 1.02 20.67 2.20
C ILE A 356 0.99 20.71 3.73
N VAL A 357 2.00 20.14 4.39
CA VAL A 357 2.09 20.11 5.85
C VAL A 357 2.45 21.50 6.40
N GLU A 358 3.39 22.19 5.75
CA GLU A 358 3.79 23.55 6.14
C GLU A 358 2.64 24.57 5.98
N LYS A 359 1.79 24.41 4.97
CA LYS A 359 0.61 25.25 4.70
C LYS A 359 -0.70 24.48 4.95
N ALA A 360 -0.77 23.69 6.02
CA ALA A 360 -1.90 22.80 6.32
C ALA A 360 -3.27 23.49 6.33
N ASP A 361 -3.37 24.75 6.74
CA ASP A 361 -4.63 25.52 6.68
C ASP A 361 -5.10 25.77 5.22
N ASN A 362 -4.17 26.08 4.32
CA ASN A 362 -4.47 26.30 2.90
C ASN A 362 -4.86 25.00 2.18
N PHE A 363 -4.24 23.88 2.57
CA PHE A 363 -4.40 22.57 1.94
C PHE A 363 -5.20 21.57 2.80
N ARG A 364 -6.00 22.04 3.76
CA ARG A 364 -6.69 21.18 4.73
C ARG A 364 -7.52 20.07 4.08
N PHE A 365 -8.10 20.34 2.90
CA PHE A 365 -8.89 19.42 2.08
C PHE A 365 -8.09 18.24 1.50
N LEU A 366 -6.76 18.36 1.40
CA LEU A 366 -5.86 17.29 0.96
C LEU A 366 -5.41 16.38 2.11
N LEU A 367 -5.65 16.78 3.37
CA LEU A 367 -5.15 16.09 4.56
C LEU A 367 -6.26 15.26 5.24
N PRO A 368 -5.92 14.16 5.95
CA PRO A 368 -6.87 13.34 6.71
C PRO A 368 -7.86 14.13 7.57
N GLY A 369 -9.15 13.79 7.48
CA GLY A 369 -10.26 14.50 8.12
C GLY A 369 -10.55 15.89 7.54
N GLY A 370 -10.01 16.21 6.36
CA GLY A 370 -10.16 17.51 5.70
C GLY A 370 -11.55 17.76 5.09
N LEU A 371 -12.23 16.69 4.68
CA LEU A 371 -13.56 16.76 4.09
C LEU A 371 -14.64 16.90 5.18
N THR A 372 -15.20 18.10 5.32
CA THR A 372 -16.32 18.32 6.24
C THR A 372 -17.58 17.62 5.75
N LYS A 373 -18.11 16.66 6.52
CA LYS A 373 -19.32 15.86 6.20
C LYS A 373 -20.64 16.66 6.11
N THR A 374 -20.60 17.99 6.05
CA THR A 374 -21.77 18.87 5.98
C THR A 374 -21.62 19.91 4.87
N ALA A 375 -22.58 19.96 3.94
CA ALA A 375 -22.64 20.90 2.83
C ALA A 375 -22.87 22.39 3.23
N ARG A 376 -22.59 22.78 4.48
CA ARG A 376 -22.90 24.10 5.05
C ARG A 376 -21.75 25.10 5.07
N HIS A 377 -20.50 24.68 4.87
CA HIS A 377 -19.33 25.57 5.00
C HIS A 377 -18.78 26.16 3.70
N TYR A 378 -19.24 25.71 2.52
CA TYR A 378 -18.76 26.18 1.21
C TYR A 378 -19.02 27.66 0.88
N HIS A 379 -19.68 28.43 1.76
CA HIS A 379 -20.00 29.84 1.52
C HIS A 379 -19.22 30.84 2.39
N LEU A 380 -18.34 30.39 3.30
CA LEU A 380 -17.70 31.26 4.30
C LEU A 380 -16.20 31.52 4.10
N MET A 381 -15.52 30.83 3.18
CA MET A 381 -14.09 31.08 2.87
C MET A 381 -13.85 32.00 1.66
N THR A 382 -14.90 32.41 0.93
CA THR A 382 -14.78 33.33 -0.21
C THR A 382 -14.94 34.80 0.16
N SER A 383 -15.28 35.12 1.41
CA SER A 383 -15.64 36.48 1.86
C SER A 383 -14.51 37.26 2.57
N SER A 384 -13.29 36.71 2.67
CA SER A 384 -12.17 37.35 3.39
C SER A 384 -11.11 38.03 2.52
N ILE A 385 -11.29 38.09 1.19
CA ILE A 385 -10.27 38.63 0.25
C ILE A 385 -10.79 39.81 -0.61
N SER A 386 -12.06 40.17 -0.56
CA SER A 386 -12.65 41.22 -1.42
C SER A 386 -13.09 42.50 -0.70
N GLU A 387 -12.19 43.20 0.00
CA GLU A 387 -12.48 44.56 0.48
C GLU A 387 -11.24 45.48 0.57
N GLN A 388 -10.54 45.65 -0.56
CA GLN A 388 -9.63 46.80 -0.78
C GLN A 388 -9.79 47.40 -2.19
N ARG A 389 -10.73 48.34 -2.31
CA ARG A 389 -10.67 49.52 -3.19
C ARG A 389 -11.88 50.43 -2.96
N ASP A 390 -11.69 51.55 -2.26
CA ASP A 390 -11.75 52.88 -2.89
C ASP A 390 -11.51 54.02 -1.87
N PHE A 391 -10.76 55.04 -2.30
CA PHE A 391 -10.52 56.29 -1.57
C PHE A 391 -11.64 57.31 -1.90
N PRO A 392 -11.94 58.26 -0.99
CA PRO A 392 -11.36 59.60 -1.17
C PRO A 392 -10.86 60.27 0.13
N GLN A 393 -10.09 61.35 -0.05
CA GLN A 393 -9.39 62.11 1.00
C GLN A 393 -10.30 62.90 1.95
N ILE A 394 -9.80 63.24 3.16
CA ILE A 394 -9.58 64.64 3.62
C ILE A 394 -8.97 64.74 5.04
N HIS A 395 -7.93 65.57 5.16
CA HIS A 395 -7.36 66.31 6.32
C HIS A 395 -7.09 65.67 7.72
N ASP A 396 -5.82 65.85 8.10
CA ASP A 396 -5.31 66.47 9.35
C ASP A 396 -4.98 65.66 10.64
N ASN A 397 -3.69 65.82 10.98
CA ASN A 397 -3.10 66.07 12.31
C ASN A 397 -2.70 64.91 13.26
N ASN A 398 -1.36 64.79 13.35
CA ASN A 398 -0.55 64.72 14.57
C ASN A 398 -0.62 63.50 15.51
N SER A 399 0.54 62.83 15.56
CA SER A 399 1.50 62.85 16.69
C SER A 399 1.85 61.52 17.38
N THR A 400 3.16 61.39 17.58
CA THR A 400 3.86 60.65 18.64
C THR A 400 3.72 59.13 18.73
N ILE A 401 4.71 58.49 18.10
CA ILE A 401 5.44 57.32 18.62
C ILE A 401 5.67 57.43 20.13
N GLU A 402 5.40 56.36 20.88
CA GLU A 402 6.28 55.95 21.99
C GLU A 402 6.18 54.44 22.23
N SER A 403 7.28 53.84 22.69
CA SER A 403 7.47 52.40 22.87
C SER A 403 7.46 52.01 24.34
N CYS A 404 6.99 50.80 24.69
CA CYS A 404 7.82 49.80 25.37
C CYS A 404 7.08 48.49 25.67
N ASP A 405 7.68 47.40 25.21
CA ASP A 405 8.16 46.26 25.99
C ASP A 405 7.35 45.65 27.16
N SER A 406 7.26 44.31 27.07
CA SER A 406 7.15 43.26 28.10
C SER A 406 6.59 43.54 29.51
N GLN A 407 5.63 42.68 29.95
CA GLN A 407 5.95 41.64 30.95
C GLN A 407 4.85 40.56 31.12
N LYS A 408 5.29 39.42 31.67
CA LYS A 408 4.47 38.24 32.05
C LYS A 408 3.41 38.58 33.10
N LEU A 409 2.31 37.82 33.12
CA LEU A 409 1.59 37.55 34.37
C LEU A 409 1.16 36.08 34.49
N THR A 410 1.57 35.46 35.58
CA THR A 410 1.11 34.14 36.04
C THR A 410 0.07 34.31 37.14
N THR A 411 -0.99 33.51 37.17
CA THR A 411 -1.59 33.00 38.44
C THR A 411 -2.57 31.87 38.16
N GLU A 412 -2.46 30.80 38.94
CA GLU A 412 -3.49 29.77 39.10
C GLU A 412 -4.63 30.27 39.99
N THR A 413 -5.81 29.64 39.92
CA THR A 413 -6.70 29.54 41.09
C THR A 413 -7.52 28.25 41.02
N LEU A 414 -7.42 27.43 42.07
CA LEU A 414 -8.17 26.18 42.26
C LEU A 414 -9.60 26.44 42.74
N VAL A 415 -10.53 25.56 42.36
CA VAL A 415 -11.77 25.30 43.10
C VAL A 415 -12.08 23.81 43.06
N ASP A 416 -11.95 23.13 44.21
CA ASP A 416 -12.41 21.76 44.41
C ASP A 416 -13.93 21.71 44.65
N ILE A 417 -14.60 20.71 44.06
CA ILE A 417 -15.86 20.14 44.60
C ILE A 417 -15.78 18.62 44.47
N GLU A 418 -15.88 17.92 45.60
CA GLU A 418 -15.83 16.46 45.67
C GLU A 418 -17.08 15.77 45.09
N GLY A 419 -16.87 14.56 44.56
CA GLY A 419 -17.77 13.44 44.86
C GLY A 419 -18.97 13.20 43.94
N ASN A 420 -18.76 12.41 42.88
CA ASN A 420 -19.69 11.31 42.61
C ASN A 420 -19.02 10.17 41.83
N GLN A 421 -18.82 9.03 42.49
CA GLN A 421 -18.28 7.82 41.89
C GLN A 421 -19.42 7.10 41.14
N LYS A 422 -19.38 7.11 39.81
CA LYS A 422 -20.25 6.30 38.95
C LYS A 422 -19.42 5.66 37.86
N ASP A 423 -19.67 4.37 37.66
CA ASP A 423 -19.00 3.55 36.65
C ASP A 423 -19.20 4.14 35.25
N LEU A 424 -18.10 4.52 34.60
CA LEU A 424 -18.08 4.81 33.18
C LEU A 424 -17.42 3.63 32.46
N ILE A 425 -18.28 2.77 31.91
CA ILE A 425 -17.88 1.81 30.88
C ILE A 425 -17.49 2.62 29.65
N LEU A 426 -16.20 2.57 29.28
CA LEU A 426 -15.76 3.05 27.97
C LEU A 426 -16.24 2.06 26.89
N PRO A 427 -16.75 2.53 25.75
CA PRO A 427 -17.02 1.66 24.61
C PRO A 427 -15.70 1.16 24.00
N ASP A 428 -15.70 -0.08 23.51
CA ASP A 428 -14.56 -0.67 22.79
C ASP A 428 -14.17 0.19 21.58
N ASP A 429 -12.90 0.56 21.51
CA ASP A 429 -12.29 1.18 20.33
C ASP A 429 -11.10 0.32 19.89
N GLN A 430 -10.95 0.15 18.58
CA GLN A 430 -10.29 -1.01 18.00
C GLN A 430 -8.76 -0.92 18.04
N SER A 431 -8.11 -2.00 18.49
CA SER A 431 -6.66 -2.19 18.32
C SER A 431 -6.36 -2.67 16.89
N ASP A 432 -5.40 -2.04 16.22
CA ASP A 432 -4.83 -2.56 14.97
C ASP A 432 -4.23 -3.96 15.18
N VAL A 433 -4.81 -4.98 14.54
CA VAL A 433 -4.28 -6.36 14.50
C VAL A 433 -4.26 -6.88 13.06
N ASP A 434 -3.05 -7.13 12.55
CA ASP A 434 -2.80 -7.81 11.27
C ASP A 434 -3.24 -9.28 11.35
N SER A 435 -4.52 -9.54 11.11
CA SER A 435 -5.06 -10.90 11.00
C SER A 435 -4.52 -11.59 9.75
N LEU A 436 -3.44 -12.35 9.89
CA LEU A 436 -2.79 -13.11 8.81
C LEU A 436 -3.55 -14.39 8.42
N PHE A 437 -4.88 -14.40 8.59
CA PHE A 437 -5.71 -15.62 8.71
C PHE A 437 -6.85 -15.76 7.68
N ASP A 438 -6.94 -14.97 6.62
CA ASP A 438 -8.13 -14.99 5.73
C ASP A 438 -8.12 -16.03 4.59
N GLY A 439 -9.30 -16.62 4.32
CA GLY A 439 -9.54 -17.58 3.23
C GLY A 439 -10.54 -18.70 3.59
N ASP A 440 -11.83 -18.49 3.35
CA ASP A 440 -12.88 -19.45 3.68
C ASP A 440 -12.79 -20.80 2.94
N MET A 441 -13.43 -21.81 3.54
CA MET A 441 -13.64 -23.14 2.94
C MET A 441 -14.84 -23.11 1.97
N GLU A 442 -14.69 -23.64 0.77
CA GLU A 442 -15.85 -24.00 -0.06
C GLU A 442 -16.33 -25.42 0.29
N ASP A 443 -17.50 -25.50 0.91
CA ASP A 443 -18.18 -26.76 1.23
C ASP A 443 -18.77 -27.40 -0.04
N SER A 444 -18.27 -28.58 -0.39
CA SER A 444 -18.80 -29.34 -1.52
C SER A 444 -20.02 -30.18 -1.10
N ASN A 445 -21.21 -29.84 -1.58
CA ASN A 445 -22.22 -30.78 -2.13
C ASN A 445 -23.60 -30.12 -2.38
N SER A 446 -24.03 -30.07 -3.64
CA SER A 446 -25.26 -30.74 -4.12
C SER A 446 -25.68 -30.26 -5.52
N VAL A 447 -25.58 -31.14 -6.52
CA VAL A 447 -26.25 -30.93 -7.82
C VAL A 447 -27.14 -32.12 -8.11
N SER A 448 -28.46 -31.92 -7.97
CA SER A 448 -29.45 -32.90 -8.37
C SER A 448 -29.68 -32.85 -9.89
N SER A 449 -29.49 -33.99 -10.53
CA SER A 449 -29.77 -34.36 -11.92
C SER A 449 -30.87 -33.59 -12.66
N LYS A 450 -30.62 -33.28 -13.95
CA LYS A 450 -31.53 -33.63 -15.07
C LYS A 450 -30.89 -33.50 -16.46
N ASN A 451 -30.48 -34.66 -16.97
CA ASN A 451 -30.56 -35.17 -18.35
C ASN A 451 -31.29 -34.26 -19.38
N ASN A 452 -30.85 -34.18 -20.64
CA ASN A 452 -30.97 -35.29 -21.60
C ASN A 452 -30.32 -34.99 -22.98
N LEU A 453 -29.79 -36.06 -23.62
CA LEU A 453 -29.68 -36.34 -25.08
C LEU A 453 -28.87 -35.35 -25.96
N SER A 454 -28.17 -35.77 -27.03
CA SER A 454 -28.03 -37.06 -27.77
C SER A 454 -26.68 -37.02 -28.52
N ASP A 455 -26.01 -38.10 -28.96
CA ASP A 455 -26.52 -39.19 -29.82
C ASP A 455 -25.41 -40.25 -30.08
N ARG A 456 -25.80 -41.54 -30.19
CA ARG A 456 -25.07 -42.71 -30.79
C ARG A 456 -23.87 -43.33 -30.00
N ASN A 457 -23.86 -44.62 -29.63
CA ASN A 457 -24.00 -45.89 -30.41
C ASN A 457 -22.72 -46.20 -31.23
N ASP A 458 -22.05 -47.36 -31.16
CA ASP A 458 -22.19 -48.63 -30.39
C ASP A 458 -20.75 -49.13 -30.01
N ASP A 459 -20.43 -50.24 -29.33
CA ASP A 459 -21.17 -51.40 -28.76
C ASP A 459 -20.31 -52.11 -27.64
N ASP A 460 -20.75 -53.28 -27.18
CA ASP A 460 -20.03 -54.39 -26.49
C ASP A 460 -19.29 -54.18 -25.13
N GLY A 461 -19.86 -54.78 -24.07
CA GLY A 461 -19.24 -56.04 -23.58
C GLY A 461 -18.54 -56.12 -22.21
N ASP A 462 -19.23 -55.76 -21.12
CA ASP A 462 -19.29 -56.55 -19.86
C ASP A 462 -18.04 -57.33 -19.31
N ASN A 463 -17.35 -56.80 -18.28
CA ASN A 463 -17.50 -57.26 -16.87
C ASN A 463 -16.44 -56.74 -15.86
N ALA A 464 -16.94 -56.00 -14.87
CA ALA A 464 -16.66 -56.02 -13.42
C ALA A 464 -15.25 -56.31 -12.82
N ASN A 465 -14.86 -55.39 -11.91
CA ASN A 465 -14.08 -55.56 -10.65
C ASN A 465 -12.54 -55.70 -10.68
N ASP A 466 -11.83 -54.59 -10.41
CA ASP A 466 -11.14 -54.38 -9.10
C ASP A 466 -10.78 -52.88 -8.90
N PRO A 467 -11.11 -52.19 -7.78
CA PRO A 467 -10.91 -50.75 -7.63
C PRO A 467 -9.58 -50.40 -6.92
N THR A 468 -8.43 -50.66 -7.55
CA THR A 468 -7.11 -50.25 -7.01
C THR A 468 -6.23 -49.57 -8.05
N SER A 469 -6.54 -48.32 -8.39
CA SER A 469 -5.55 -47.32 -8.86
C SER A 469 -6.19 -45.93 -8.96
N ILE A 470 -6.36 -45.26 -7.82
CA ILE A 470 -6.36 -43.80 -7.82
C ILE A 470 -4.98 -43.40 -8.32
N LYS A 471 -4.93 -42.66 -9.44
CA LYS A 471 -3.66 -42.11 -9.95
C LYS A 471 -3.05 -41.24 -8.86
N LEU A 472 -1.81 -41.53 -8.48
CA LEU A 472 -1.08 -40.66 -7.57
C LEU A 472 -0.79 -39.34 -8.27
N ASP A 473 -1.22 -38.24 -7.64
CA ASP A 473 -0.65 -36.93 -7.87
C ASP A 473 0.83 -36.89 -7.39
N PRO A 474 1.67 -35.95 -7.87
CA PRO A 474 3.11 -36.05 -7.70
C PRO A 474 3.55 -35.86 -6.24
N VAL A 475 4.12 -36.92 -5.67
CA VAL A 475 4.99 -36.95 -4.47
C VAL A 475 4.78 -35.82 -3.46
N GLU A 476 3.78 -35.96 -2.58
CA GLU A 476 3.76 -35.21 -1.32
C GLU A 476 4.97 -35.65 -0.45
N THR A 477 5.96 -34.77 -0.32
CA THR A 477 7.04 -34.88 0.66
C THR A 477 6.41 -34.87 2.06
N ALA A 478 6.69 -35.89 2.88
CA ALA A 478 6.17 -35.92 4.24
C ALA A 478 6.98 -34.99 5.13
N ALA A 479 6.30 -34.27 6.01
CA ALA A 479 6.94 -33.38 6.96
C ALA A 479 7.67 -34.18 8.05
N ARG A 480 8.85 -33.72 8.45
CA ARG A 480 9.74 -34.44 9.38
C ARG A 480 9.66 -33.89 10.81
N LEU A 481 9.94 -34.78 11.77
CA LEU A 481 10.02 -34.47 13.21
C LEU A 481 11.31 -33.74 13.62
N SER A 482 12.35 -33.79 12.78
CA SER A 482 13.60 -33.05 12.94
C SER A 482 13.84 -32.16 11.72
N GLY A 483 14.01 -30.86 11.96
CA GLY A 483 14.37 -29.91 10.91
C GLY A 483 15.79 -30.16 10.42
N ILE A 484 15.93 -30.60 9.17
CA ILE A 484 17.23 -30.80 8.54
C ILE A 484 17.67 -29.48 7.89
N LEU A 485 18.92 -29.06 8.18
CA LEU A 485 19.69 -28.07 7.42
C LEU A 485 19.14 -26.64 7.27
N ILE A 486 18.30 -26.13 8.19
CA ILE A 486 18.05 -24.68 8.32
C ILE A 486 18.90 -24.11 9.48
N PRO A 487 19.96 -23.32 9.23
CA PRO A 487 20.77 -22.73 10.29
C PRO A 487 19.96 -21.77 11.17
N GLY A 488 20.12 -21.91 12.49
CA GLY A 488 19.41 -21.07 13.47
C GLY A 488 17.94 -21.42 13.71
N LEU A 489 17.41 -22.48 13.07
CA LEU A 489 16.11 -23.08 13.40
C LEU A 489 16.31 -24.20 14.43
N PHE A 490 15.68 -24.09 15.60
CA PHE A 490 15.68 -25.14 16.62
C PHE A 490 14.25 -25.59 16.90
N VAL A 491 14.02 -26.91 16.88
CA VAL A 491 12.69 -27.51 17.01
C VAL A 491 12.72 -28.57 18.09
N PHE A 492 12.02 -28.30 19.18
CA PHE A 492 11.90 -29.18 20.34
C PHE A 492 10.57 -29.95 20.22
N SER A 493 10.62 -31.03 19.44
CA SER A 493 9.47 -31.92 19.16
C SER A 493 9.10 -32.82 20.35
N THR A 494 9.97 -32.93 21.36
CA THR A 494 9.64 -33.52 22.65
C THR A 494 8.87 -32.50 23.52
N PRO A 495 7.83 -32.91 24.26
CA PRO A 495 7.00 -31.97 25.01
C PRO A 495 7.76 -31.38 26.21
N MET A 496 8.33 -30.18 26.01
CA MET A 496 8.98 -29.38 27.06
C MET A 496 7.98 -28.78 28.05
N ILE A 497 6.71 -28.69 27.66
CA ILE A 497 5.61 -28.13 28.45
C ILE A 497 4.77 -29.29 29.00
N SER A 498 4.48 -29.27 30.31
CA SER A 498 3.68 -30.32 30.93
C SER A 498 2.23 -30.31 30.43
N SER A 499 1.54 -31.44 30.52
CA SER A 499 0.12 -31.56 30.15
C SER A 499 -0.78 -30.60 30.93
N GLU A 500 -0.47 -30.41 32.21
CA GLU A 500 -1.21 -29.58 33.16
C GLU A 500 -1.03 -28.10 32.81
N LEU A 501 0.21 -27.66 32.56
CA LEU A 501 0.51 -26.30 32.14
C LEU A 501 -0.09 -26.00 30.76
N ALA A 502 0.02 -26.90 29.80
CA ALA A 502 -0.57 -26.74 28.47
C ALA A 502 -2.11 -26.59 28.53
N SER A 503 -2.77 -27.34 29.41
CA SER A 503 -4.23 -27.26 29.63
C SER A 503 -4.61 -25.93 30.30
N SER A 504 -3.86 -25.52 31.33
CA SER A 504 -4.06 -24.24 32.02
C SER A 504 -3.86 -23.03 31.08
N LEU A 505 -2.85 -23.08 30.21
CA LEU A 505 -2.58 -22.06 29.19
C LEU A 505 -3.68 -22.01 28.12
N TRP A 506 -4.17 -23.18 27.67
CA TRP A 506 -5.28 -23.27 26.73
C TRP A 506 -6.54 -22.60 27.29
N ASP A 507 -6.95 -22.97 28.50
CA ASP A 507 -8.13 -22.40 29.17
C ASP A 507 -7.95 -20.90 29.44
N SER A 508 -6.76 -20.47 29.86
CA SER A 508 -6.43 -19.06 30.08
C SER A 508 -6.51 -18.25 28.78
N CYS A 509 -5.95 -18.74 27.66
CA CYS A 509 -6.03 -18.06 26.37
C CYS A 509 -7.45 -18.01 25.80
N LYS A 510 -8.18 -19.13 25.79
CA LYS A 510 -9.58 -19.17 25.31
C LYS A 510 -10.49 -18.26 26.15
N SER A 511 -10.31 -18.26 27.48
CA SER A 511 -11.12 -17.44 28.39
C SER A 511 -10.69 -15.97 28.49
N SER A 512 -9.47 -15.60 28.10
CA SER A 512 -9.00 -14.20 28.13
C SER A 512 -9.13 -13.49 26.79
N PHE A 513 -8.88 -14.19 25.68
CA PHE A 513 -8.73 -13.59 24.35
C PHE A 513 -9.82 -14.03 23.37
N PHE A 514 -10.08 -15.33 23.28
CA PHE A 514 -10.92 -15.92 22.21
C PHE A 514 -12.37 -16.17 22.67
N ARG A 515 -12.96 -15.21 23.38
CA ARG A 515 -14.40 -15.22 23.73
C ARG A 515 -15.30 -14.90 22.53
N ASN A 516 -14.85 -14.00 21.65
CA ASN A 516 -15.53 -13.70 20.39
C ASN A 516 -15.06 -14.69 19.31
N PRO A 517 -15.95 -15.46 18.65
CA PRO A 517 -15.56 -16.35 17.55
C PRO A 517 -15.05 -15.62 16.29
N GLU A 518 -15.18 -14.30 16.17
CA GLU A 518 -14.62 -13.53 15.05
C GLU A 518 -13.15 -13.14 15.29
N VAL A 519 -12.61 -13.32 16.50
CA VAL A 519 -11.21 -13.03 16.84
C VAL A 519 -10.42 -14.35 16.90
N ASN A 520 -9.39 -14.46 16.07
CA ASN A 520 -8.45 -15.58 16.03
C ASN A 520 -6.98 -15.17 16.29
N GLN A 521 -6.70 -13.87 16.48
CA GLN A 521 -5.37 -13.37 16.83
C GLN A 521 -5.47 -12.26 17.89
N VAL A 522 -4.51 -12.22 18.82
CA VAL A 522 -4.29 -11.11 19.75
C VAL A 522 -2.79 -10.79 19.86
N MET A 523 -2.43 -9.51 19.77
CA MET A 523 -1.08 -9.01 20.02
C MET A 523 -0.99 -8.25 21.35
N LEU A 524 0.04 -8.55 22.13
CA LEU A 524 0.26 -8.00 23.47
C LEU A 524 1.67 -7.40 23.50
N PHE A 525 1.80 -6.13 23.90
CA PHE A 525 3.07 -5.42 23.97
C PHE A 525 3.41 -5.05 25.40
N ASP A 526 4.60 -5.40 25.85
CA ASP A 526 5.19 -4.94 27.10
C ASP A 526 6.17 -3.78 26.87
N ARG A 527 6.48 -3.01 27.92
CA ARG A 527 7.40 -1.86 27.83
C ARG A 527 8.84 -2.26 28.12
N ALA A 528 9.79 -1.51 27.55
CA ALA A 528 11.20 -1.58 27.94
C ALA A 528 11.38 -1.29 29.45
N ARG A 529 12.26 -2.05 30.11
CA ARG A 529 12.58 -1.84 31.54
C ARG A 529 13.60 -0.72 31.68
N THR A 530 13.19 0.40 32.29
CA THR A 530 14.07 1.56 32.52
C THR A 530 14.58 1.60 33.96
N CYS A 531 15.85 1.96 34.12
CA CYS A 531 16.48 2.11 35.43
C CYS A 531 16.04 3.44 36.07
N SER A 532 15.15 3.37 37.06
CA SER A 532 14.96 4.48 38.01
C SER A 532 16.01 4.36 39.12
N LEU A 533 16.68 5.48 39.38
CA LEU A 533 17.95 5.64 40.11
C LEU A 533 18.06 4.96 41.49
N HIS A 534 19.31 4.79 41.92
CA HIS A 534 19.74 4.51 43.29
C HIS A 534 18.81 5.07 44.38
N GLU A 535 18.18 4.18 45.15
CA GLU A 535 17.84 4.41 46.57
C GLU A 535 17.66 3.05 47.27
N ASP A 536 18.11 2.95 48.53
CA ASP A 536 18.13 1.70 49.30
C ASP A 536 16.70 1.25 49.66
N LEU A 537 16.17 0.26 48.93
CA LEU A 537 14.81 -0.25 49.13
C LEU A 537 14.78 -1.76 49.41
N SER A 538 13.97 -2.12 50.41
CA SER A 538 13.98 -3.44 51.04
C SER A 538 13.35 -4.54 50.18
N LEU A 539 13.68 -5.80 50.50
CA LEU A 539 13.24 -7.02 49.79
C LEU A 539 11.71 -7.11 49.53
N ASN A 540 10.87 -6.42 50.31
CA ASN A 540 9.42 -6.43 50.14
C ASN A 540 8.91 -5.59 48.95
N GLU A 541 9.71 -4.67 48.39
CA GLU A 541 9.28 -3.84 47.23
C GLU A 541 9.64 -4.47 45.87
N MET A 542 10.42 -5.55 45.89
CA MET A 542 10.76 -6.29 44.67
C MET A 542 9.55 -7.06 44.12
N GLU A 543 8.61 -7.47 44.99
CA GLU A 543 7.35 -8.12 44.59
C GLU A 543 6.34 -7.11 44.02
N THR A 544 6.29 -5.88 44.52
CA THR A 544 5.33 -4.86 44.03
C THR A 544 5.70 -4.29 42.66
N LYS A 545 6.99 -4.25 42.28
CA LYS A 545 7.40 -3.86 40.91
C LYS A 545 7.14 -4.91 39.83
N LYS A 546 6.68 -6.12 40.17
CA LYS A 546 6.19 -7.12 39.20
C LYS A 546 4.88 -6.67 38.51
N SER A 547 4.23 -5.61 39.01
CA SER A 547 2.91 -5.10 38.61
C SER A 547 2.88 -4.24 37.33
N SER A 548 4.01 -3.94 36.66
CA SER A 548 4.02 -3.01 35.52
C SER A 548 3.98 -3.66 34.12
N SER A 549 4.03 -5.00 34.03
CA SER A 549 3.97 -5.68 32.74
C SER A 549 2.56 -5.64 32.16
N ARG A 550 2.46 -5.39 30.85
CA ARG A 550 1.20 -5.45 30.09
C ARG A 550 0.89 -6.84 29.52
N ILE A 551 1.85 -7.78 29.63
CA ILE A 551 1.63 -9.19 29.26
C ILE A 551 1.01 -9.91 30.47
N PRO A 552 -0.09 -10.67 30.31
CA PRO A 552 -0.71 -11.40 31.42
C PRO A 552 0.23 -12.39 32.10
N VAL A 553 0.04 -12.54 33.43
CA VAL A 553 0.92 -13.33 34.31
C VAL A 553 1.15 -14.75 33.80
N PHE A 554 0.12 -15.44 33.29
CA PHE A 554 0.25 -16.81 32.78
C PHE A 554 1.18 -16.94 31.55
N LEU A 555 1.34 -15.88 30.75
CA LEU A 555 2.30 -15.85 29.64
C LEU A 555 3.73 -15.56 30.14
N LEU A 556 3.87 -14.77 31.21
CA LEU A 556 5.17 -14.56 31.88
C LEU A 556 5.65 -15.82 32.60
N GLU A 557 4.74 -16.57 33.23
CA GLU A 557 5.02 -17.88 33.82
C GLU A 557 5.46 -18.89 32.76
N LEU A 558 4.81 -18.93 31.59
CA LEU A 558 5.28 -19.71 30.44
C LEU A 558 6.70 -19.30 30.02
N LEU A 559 7.03 -18.01 29.99
CA LEU A 559 8.36 -17.54 29.59
C LEU A 559 9.46 -17.96 30.58
N GLU A 560 9.20 -17.95 31.90
CA GLU A 560 10.15 -18.49 32.89
C GLU A 560 10.28 -20.02 32.81
N VAL A 561 9.20 -20.75 32.49
CA VAL A 561 9.29 -22.20 32.21
C VAL A 561 10.14 -22.47 30.96
N LEU A 562 9.93 -21.71 29.87
CA LEU A 562 10.74 -21.82 28.65
C LEU A 562 12.22 -21.53 28.93
N LYS A 563 12.53 -20.51 29.74
CA LYS A 563 13.89 -20.15 30.15
C LYS A 563 14.62 -21.28 30.85
N GLU A 564 14.00 -21.98 31.80
CA GLU A 564 14.65 -23.12 32.46
C GLU A 564 14.67 -24.37 31.56
N SER A 565 13.64 -24.63 30.74
CA SER A 565 13.58 -25.79 29.83
C SER A 565 14.55 -25.69 28.64
N LEU A 566 14.82 -24.50 28.11
CA LEU A 566 15.72 -24.29 26.97
C LEU A 566 17.20 -24.17 27.37
N LYS A 567 17.48 -24.05 28.67
CA LYS A 567 18.84 -23.88 29.23
C LYS A 567 19.70 -25.12 28.98
N GLY A 568 20.81 -24.93 28.27
CA GLY A 568 21.68 -26.02 27.83
C GLY A 568 21.10 -26.89 26.69
N SER A 569 19.90 -26.57 26.19
CA SER A 569 19.32 -27.16 24.98
C SER A 569 19.53 -26.30 23.73
N LEU A 570 19.84 -25.01 23.91
CA LEU A 570 20.24 -24.06 22.87
C LEU A 570 21.74 -23.73 22.99
N PRO A 571 22.40 -23.27 21.91
CA PRO A 571 23.70 -22.62 21.97
C PRO A 571 23.72 -21.44 22.95
N ASP A 572 24.84 -21.21 23.63
CA ASP A 572 24.96 -20.22 24.71
C ASP A 572 24.67 -18.78 24.24
N ASP A 573 25.04 -18.44 23.00
CA ASP A 573 24.78 -17.15 22.34
C ASP A 573 23.28 -16.95 22.04
N VAL A 574 22.62 -17.96 21.47
CA VAL A 574 21.17 -17.95 21.20
C VAL A 574 20.39 -17.91 22.52
N TYR A 575 20.83 -18.65 23.54
CA TYR A 575 20.20 -18.64 24.87
C TYR A 575 20.33 -17.27 25.56
N ALA A 576 21.53 -16.68 25.58
CA ALA A 576 21.76 -15.35 26.18
C ALA A 576 21.05 -14.21 25.42
N MET A 577 20.81 -14.38 24.12
CA MET A 577 20.00 -13.46 23.32
C MET A 577 18.51 -13.49 23.72
N LEU A 578 17.94 -14.68 23.91
CA LEU A 578 16.53 -14.86 24.27
C LEU A 578 16.25 -14.57 25.75
N PHE A 579 17.17 -14.96 26.63
CA PHE A 579 17.04 -14.83 28.08
C PHE A 579 18.22 -14.05 28.71
N PRO A 580 18.42 -12.78 28.33
CA PRO A 580 19.46 -11.93 28.90
C PRO A 580 19.29 -11.75 30.41
N THR A 581 20.37 -11.41 31.09
CA THR A 581 20.33 -11.03 32.51
C THR A 581 19.58 -9.71 32.71
N PHE A 582 19.12 -9.43 33.94
CA PHE A 582 18.38 -8.19 34.24
C PHE A 582 19.19 -6.92 33.93
N GLU A 583 20.50 -6.96 34.12
CA GLU A 583 21.42 -5.87 33.81
C GLU A 583 21.48 -5.63 32.28
N GLU A 584 21.62 -6.69 31.49
CA GLU A 584 21.59 -6.63 30.03
C GLU A 584 20.21 -6.27 29.45
N GLU A 585 19.10 -6.67 30.10
CA GLU A 585 17.74 -6.25 29.72
C GLU A 585 17.58 -4.72 29.81
N VAL A 586 18.09 -4.12 30.89
CA VAL A 586 18.02 -2.68 31.14
C VAL A 586 19.01 -1.92 30.25
N GLU A 587 20.21 -2.46 30.00
CA GLU A 587 21.20 -1.85 29.10
C GLU A 587 20.72 -1.87 27.64
N LYS A 588 20.14 -2.98 27.16
CA LYS A 588 19.62 -3.11 25.79
C LYS A 588 18.29 -2.37 25.59
N GLY A 589 17.54 -2.08 26.67
CA GLY A 589 16.28 -1.36 26.62
C GLY A 589 15.20 -2.04 25.76
N GLN A 590 15.23 -3.37 25.65
CA GLN A 590 14.34 -4.10 24.72
C GLN A 590 12.98 -4.40 25.34
N ALA A 591 11.94 -3.87 24.69
CA ALA A 591 10.55 -4.26 24.93
C ALA A 591 10.24 -5.66 24.36
N ARG A 592 9.08 -6.21 24.74
CA ARG A 592 8.63 -7.56 24.35
C ARG A 592 7.24 -7.53 23.72
N GLN A 593 7.01 -8.45 22.78
CA GLN A 593 5.68 -8.79 22.29
C GLN A 593 5.39 -10.25 22.59
N ALA A 594 4.15 -10.54 22.98
CA ALA A 594 3.55 -11.87 22.85
C ALA A 594 2.39 -11.79 21.85
N ILE A 595 2.39 -12.63 20.82
CA ILE A 595 1.26 -12.82 19.90
C ILE A 595 0.64 -14.19 20.12
N VAL A 596 -0.67 -14.22 20.30
CA VAL A 596 -1.45 -15.45 20.50
C VAL A 596 -2.35 -15.63 19.30
N ASN A 597 -2.21 -16.76 18.61
CA ASN A 597 -2.94 -17.12 17.40
C ASN A 597 -3.77 -18.39 17.65
N HIS A 598 -5.06 -18.38 17.36
CA HIS A 598 -6.00 -19.51 17.51
C HIS A 598 -6.41 -20.02 16.14
N TYR A 599 -5.84 -21.16 15.73
CA TYR A 599 -6.12 -21.83 14.47
C TYR A 599 -7.25 -22.84 14.65
N ARG A 600 -8.29 -22.75 13.83
CA ARG A 600 -9.29 -23.82 13.65
C ARG A 600 -8.77 -24.87 12.64
N PRO A 601 -9.33 -26.09 12.63
CA PRO A 601 -9.04 -27.08 11.59
C PRO A 601 -9.24 -26.48 10.19
N GLY A 602 -8.24 -26.61 9.31
CA GLY A 602 -8.27 -26.07 7.95
C GLY A 602 -7.72 -24.63 7.79
N GLU A 603 -7.65 -23.85 8.87
CA GLU A 603 -6.98 -22.54 8.84
C GLU A 603 -5.45 -22.69 8.72
N GLY A 604 -4.80 -21.59 8.38
CA GLY A 604 -3.37 -21.50 8.13
C GLY A 604 -2.90 -20.05 8.09
N ILE A 605 -1.59 -19.86 7.97
CA ILE A 605 -0.94 -18.55 7.88
C ILE A 605 -0.03 -18.54 6.64
N SER A 606 -0.14 -17.50 5.81
CA SER A 606 0.65 -17.38 4.58
C SER A 606 2.15 -17.36 4.86
N PRO A 607 3.02 -17.87 3.96
CA PRO A 607 4.47 -17.80 4.13
C PRO A 607 4.96 -16.35 4.25
N HIS A 608 5.64 -16.02 5.34
CA HIS A 608 6.14 -14.69 5.65
C HIS A 608 7.47 -14.73 6.41
N VAL A 609 8.15 -13.58 6.52
CA VAL A 609 9.24 -13.36 7.46
C VAL A 609 8.78 -12.33 8.50
N ASP A 610 9.08 -12.56 9.78
CA ASP A 610 8.72 -11.63 10.85
C ASP A 610 9.41 -10.28 10.66
N LEU A 611 8.63 -9.19 10.73
CA LEU A 611 9.01 -7.81 10.38
C LEU A 611 10.48 -7.47 10.71
N LEU A 612 11.30 -7.39 9.66
CA LEU A 612 12.77 -7.28 9.78
C LEU A 612 13.21 -6.02 10.54
N GLY A 613 12.50 -4.90 10.33
CA GLY A 613 12.79 -3.62 10.96
C GLY A 613 12.10 -3.35 12.30
N ARG A 614 11.39 -4.33 12.88
CA ARG A 614 10.63 -4.14 14.13
C ARG A 614 11.02 -5.11 15.25
N TYR A 615 11.21 -6.38 14.91
CA TYR A 615 11.61 -7.41 15.87
C TYR A 615 13.11 -7.67 15.78
N SER A 616 13.74 -7.89 16.94
CA SER A 616 15.15 -8.28 17.04
C SER A 616 15.36 -9.70 16.51
N ASP A 617 16.57 -10.23 16.66
CA ASP A 617 16.81 -11.65 16.46
C ASP A 617 16.30 -12.45 17.67
N GLY A 618 15.90 -13.70 17.43
CA GLY A 618 15.26 -14.55 18.43
C GLY A 618 13.73 -14.43 18.46
N ILE A 619 13.05 -15.50 18.04
CA ILE A 619 11.61 -15.69 18.15
C ILE A 619 11.36 -17.05 18.81
N ILE A 620 10.48 -17.14 19.80
CA ILE A 620 10.07 -18.41 20.42
C ILE A 620 8.59 -18.66 20.16
N GLY A 621 8.26 -19.73 19.44
CA GLY A 621 6.88 -20.21 19.23
C GLY A 621 6.57 -21.46 20.06
N VAL A 622 5.35 -21.54 20.58
CA VAL A 622 4.82 -22.67 21.38
C VAL A 622 3.52 -23.18 20.74
N SER A 623 3.40 -24.50 20.56
CA SER A 623 2.20 -25.16 20.03
C SER A 623 1.35 -25.78 21.15
N LEU A 624 0.06 -25.42 21.26
CA LEU A 624 -0.88 -25.99 22.24
C LEU A 624 -2.03 -26.75 21.55
N ASN A 625 -2.51 -27.82 22.22
CA ASN A 625 -3.69 -28.64 21.93
C ASN A 625 -3.72 -29.45 20.61
N SER A 626 -3.11 -28.97 19.53
CA SER A 626 -2.94 -29.75 18.29
C SER A 626 -1.58 -29.48 17.66
N GLY A 627 -1.02 -30.50 17.02
CA GLY A 627 0.14 -30.35 16.14
C GLY A 627 -0.23 -29.75 14.78
N THR A 628 0.77 -29.31 14.04
CA THR A 628 0.64 -28.79 12.66
C THR A 628 1.97 -28.86 11.91
N VAL A 629 1.94 -28.90 10.58
CA VAL A 629 3.15 -28.70 9.76
C VAL A 629 3.34 -27.22 9.45
N MET A 630 4.54 -26.72 9.77
CA MET A 630 5.04 -25.42 9.34
C MET A 630 6.00 -25.63 8.17
N ASP A 631 5.72 -24.93 7.07
CA ASP A 631 6.47 -24.99 5.82
C ASP A 631 7.48 -23.84 5.79
N PHE A 632 8.78 -24.16 5.65
CA PHE A 632 9.87 -23.20 5.55
C PHE A 632 10.41 -23.14 4.12
N VAL A 633 10.58 -21.94 3.56
CA VAL A 633 11.14 -21.77 2.20
C VAL A 633 12.18 -20.65 2.22
N LYS A 634 13.41 -20.95 1.78
CA LYS A 634 14.48 -19.96 1.73
C LYS A 634 14.11 -18.81 0.78
N VAL A 635 14.26 -17.58 1.26
CA VAL A 635 14.11 -16.37 0.48
C VAL A 635 15.20 -16.36 -0.59
N GLN A 636 14.81 -16.58 -1.84
CA GLN A 636 15.74 -16.41 -2.97
C GLN A 636 16.04 -14.93 -3.15
N GLY A 637 17.32 -14.59 -3.24
CA GLY A 637 17.74 -13.26 -3.66
C GLY A 637 17.32 -12.98 -5.11
N PRO A 638 17.23 -11.70 -5.52
CA PRO A 638 16.75 -11.32 -6.85
C PRO A 638 17.64 -11.76 -8.04
N GLU A 639 18.76 -12.45 -7.79
CA GLU A 639 19.71 -12.86 -8.84
C GLU A 639 19.40 -14.23 -9.49
N ASP A 640 18.73 -15.16 -8.79
CA ASP A 640 18.51 -16.53 -9.30
C ASP A 640 17.21 -16.74 -10.09
N SER A 641 16.29 -15.77 -10.12
CA SER A 641 15.03 -15.85 -10.87
C SER A 641 15.08 -15.30 -12.30
N CYS A 642 16.28 -15.04 -12.84
CA CYS A 642 16.47 -14.45 -14.17
C CYS A 642 16.89 -15.47 -15.25
N GLY A 643 15.96 -16.33 -15.65
CA GLY A 643 16.06 -17.15 -16.86
C GLY A 643 14.74 -17.14 -17.66
N PRO A 644 14.77 -17.12 -19.00
CA PRO A 644 13.54 -17.24 -19.78
C PRO A 644 12.94 -18.64 -19.57
N ARG A 645 11.66 -18.71 -19.20
CA ARG A 645 10.89 -19.97 -19.22
C ARG A 645 10.72 -20.45 -20.65
N GLY A 646 11.65 -21.30 -21.10
CA GLY A 646 11.46 -22.14 -22.26
C GLY A 646 10.58 -23.34 -21.89
N ASP A 647 9.69 -23.75 -22.79
CA ASP A 647 8.90 -24.96 -22.62
C ASP A 647 9.82 -26.20 -22.43
N GLY A 648 9.71 -26.86 -21.27
CA GLY A 648 10.24 -28.21 -21.07
C GLY A 648 11.61 -28.37 -20.39
N ILE A 649 12.01 -27.47 -19.49
CA ILE A 649 13.11 -27.73 -18.54
C ILE A 649 12.55 -27.64 -17.12
N GLU A 650 12.79 -28.66 -16.30
CA GLU A 650 12.36 -28.70 -14.90
C GLU A 650 13.07 -27.61 -14.08
N ASP A 651 12.31 -26.80 -13.34
CA ASP A 651 12.85 -25.80 -12.41
C ASP A 651 13.82 -26.49 -11.41
N PRO A 652 14.95 -25.85 -11.02
CA PRO A 652 15.80 -26.39 -9.97
C PRO A 652 14.98 -26.54 -8.68
N PRO A 653 15.18 -27.62 -7.89
CA PRO A 653 14.34 -27.91 -6.74
C PRO A 653 14.40 -26.75 -5.73
N ARG A 654 13.23 -26.16 -5.45
CA ARG A 654 13.09 -25.17 -4.38
C ARG A 654 13.52 -25.82 -3.06
N LEU A 655 14.50 -25.22 -2.39
CA LEU A 655 14.92 -25.66 -1.06
C LEU A 655 13.85 -25.22 -0.04
N GLY A 656 12.84 -26.07 0.10
CA GLY A 656 11.75 -25.92 1.06
C GLY A 656 11.65 -27.14 1.96
N GLU A 657 11.56 -26.91 3.26
CA GLU A 657 11.54 -27.95 4.29
C GLU A 657 10.23 -27.84 5.09
N SER A 658 9.47 -28.92 5.16
CA SER A 658 8.24 -29.00 5.94
C SER A 658 8.52 -29.67 7.29
N VAL A 659 8.35 -28.92 8.38
CA VAL A 659 8.61 -29.38 9.75
C VAL A 659 7.30 -29.62 10.49
N TYR A 660 7.15 -30.80 11.08
CA TYR A 660 6.01 -31.07 11.96
C TYR A 660 6.26 -30.57 13.38
N LEU A 661 5.40 -29.67 13.84
CA LEU A 661 5.36 -29.15 15.20
C LEU A 661 4.27 -29.91 15.98
N PRO A 662 4.60 -30.91 16.83
CA PRO A 662 3.59 -31.60 17.63
C PRO A 662 2.97 -30.71 18.71
N GLU A 663 1.90 -31.17 19.35
CA GLU A 663 1.40 -30.50 20.56
C GLU A 663 2.51 -30.39 21.63
N ARG A 664 2.52 -29.28 22.38
CA ARG A 664 3.49 -28.97 23.43
C ARG A 664 4.95 -28.85 22.95
N SER A 665 5.17 -28.75 21.64
CA SER A 665 6.47 -28.40 21.04
C SER A 665 6.81 -26.92 21.22
N VAL A 666 8.11 -26.64 21.18
CA VAL A 666 8.70 -25.30 21.13
C VAL A 666 9.53 -25.18 19.86
N VAL A 667 9.40 -24.06 19.15
CA VAL A 667 10.24 -23.71 18.00
C VAL A 667 10.96 -22.40 18.29
N VAL A 668 12.23 -22.31 17.91
CA VAL A 668 13.06 -21.11 18.04
C VAL A 668 13.63 -20.76 16.68
N LEU A 669 13.44 -19.51 16.26
CA LEU A 669 14.03 -18.97 15.04
C LEU A 669 15.06 -17.92 15.44
N SER A 670 16.27 -18.06 14.91
CA SER A 670 17.39 -17.13 15.08
C SER A 670 18.23 -17.07 13.81
N GLY A 671 19.01 -16.00 13.61
CA GLY A 671 19.94 -15.88 12.48
C GLY A 671 19.28 -16.16 11.14
N GLU A 672 19.86 -17.05 10.33
CA GLU A 672 19.38 -17.38 8.99
C GLU A 672 17.88 -17.76 8.99
N ALA A 673 17.44 -18.63 9.90
CA ALA A 673 16.03 -19.03 10.03
C ALA A 673 15.07 -17.87 10.31
N ARG A 674 15.53 -16.78 10.94
CA ARG A 674 14.72 -15.61 11.29
C ARG A 674 14.73 -14.52 10.20
N TYR A 675 15.77 -14.47 9.36
CA TYR A 675 15.97 -13.40 8.37
C TYR A 675 15.86 -13.86 6.91
N GLU A 676 16.36 -15.05 6.57
CA GLU A 676 16.49 -15.55 5.20
C GLU A 676 15.47 -16.65 4.84
N TRP A 677 14.61 -17.07 5.76
CA TRP A 677 13.60 -18.10 5.53
C TRP A 677 12.20 -17.58 5.79
N THR A 678 11.31 -17.75 4.81
CA THR A 678 9.87 -17.62 5.04
C THR A 678 9.38 -18.82 5.85
N HIS A 679 8.39 -18.60 6.70
CA HIS A 679 7.68 -19.65 7.41
C HIS A 679 6.17 -19.44 7.28
N GLY A 680 5.42 -20.53 7.13
CA GLY A 680 3.96 -20.49 6.98
C GLY A 680 3.31 -21.81 7.41
N ILE A 681 1.99 -21.82 7.53
CA ILE A 681 1.20 -23.03 7.80
C ILE A 681 0.14 -23.11 6.70
N ALA A 682 0.27 -24.05 5.76
CA ALA A 682 -0.69 -24.19 4.67
C ALA A 682 -2.14 -24.42 5.19
N ARG A 683 -3.15 -23.86 4.51
CA ARG A 683 -4.58 -24.08 4.81
C ARG A 683 -4.98 -25.51 4.44
N ARG A 684 -4.96 -26.44 5.41
CA ARG A 684 -5.34 -27.86 5.21
C ARG A 684 -5.85 -28.50 6.49
N PHE A 685 -6.81 -29.43 6.36
CA PHE A 685 -7.41 -30.16 7.50
C PHE A 685 -6.52 -31.26 8.08
N ALA A 686 -5.53 -31.73 7.32
CA ALA A 686 -4.64 -32.79 7.72
C ALA A 686 -3.26 -32.63 7.09
N ASP A 687 -2.24 -33.04 7.82
CA ASP A 687 -0.84 -33.04 7.43
C ASP A 687 -0.34 -34.48 7.20
N LEU A 688 0.62 -34.66 6.29
CA LEU A 688 1.31 -35.94 6.07
C LEU A 688 2.67 -35.90 6.75
N VAL A 689 2.87 -36.70 7.79
CA VAL A 689 4.02 -36.64 8.69
C VAL A 689 4.78 -37.97 8.69
N GLU A 690 6.11 -37.91 8.62
CA GLU A 690 7.03 -39.04 8.78
C GLU A 690 7.30 -39.23 10.28
N ILE A 691 6.82 -40.34 10.87
CA ILE A 691 6.77 -40.49 12.35
C ILE A 691 7.96 -41.26 12.93
N GLU A 692 8.47 -42.27 12.23
CA GLU A 692 9.77 -42.95 12.45
C GLU A 692 9.97 -43.96 11.29
N ASP A 693 11.21 -44.33 10.95
CA ASP A 693 11.58 -45.32 9.92
C ASP A 693 10.81 -45.24 8.57
N GLY A 694 10.53 -44.04 8.07
CA GLY A 694 9.93 -43.79 6.75
C GLY A 694 8.41 -43.97 6.67
N ASP A 695 7.75 -44.38 7.76
CA ASP A 695 6.29 -44.54 7.79
C ASP A 695 5.59 -43.17 7.80
N LYS A 696 4.84 -42.91 6.71
CA LYS A 696 4.02 -41.70 6.53
C LYS A 696 2.63 -41.89 7.16
N LYS A 697 2.28 -41.04 8.12
CA LYS A 697 0.95 -41.01 8.74
C LYS A 697 0.24 -39.69 8.44
N ARG A 698 -1.04 -39.77 8.04
CA ARG A 698 -1.91 -38.61 7.93
C ARG A 698 -2.45 -38.23 9.31
N LEU A 699 -2.14 -37.03 9.78
CA LEU A 699 -2.59 -36.47 11.05
C LEU A 699 -3.60 -35.36 10.79
N TYR A 700 -4.81 -35.48 11.34
CA TYR A 700 -5.83 -34.43 11.24
C TYR A 700 -5.55 -33.32 12.26
N ARG A 701 -5.72 -32.05 11.84
CA ARG A 701 -5.55 -30.89 12.72
C ARG A 701 -6.79 -30.71 13.59
N GLY A 702 -6.60 -30.56 14.90
CA GLY A 702 -7.61 -30.04 15.82
C GLY A 702 -7.54 -28.52 15.90
N GLU A 703 -8.28 -27.91 16.84
CA GLU A 703 -7.99 -26.51 17.21
C GLU A 703 -6.58 -26.42 17.81
N ARG A 704 -5.80 -25.41 17.42
CA ARG A 704 -4.44 -25.16 17.90
C ARG A 704 -4.31 -23.72 18.39
N ILE A 705 -3.65 -23.52 19.53
CA ILE A 705 -3.17 -22.17 19.92
C ILE A 705 -1.67 -22.13 19.73
N SER A 706 -1.19 -21.09 19.04
CA SER A 706 0.22 -20.72 18.95
C SER A 706 0.47 -19.52 19.85
N ILE A 707 1.41 -19.62 20.78
CA ILE A 707 1.91 -18.47 21.54
C ILE A 707 3.31 -18.18 21.01
N THR A 708 3.55 -16.98 20.51
CA THR A 708 4.86 -16.58 19.98
C THR A 708 5.39 -15.35 20.72
N PHE A 709 6.58 -15.45 21.30
CA PHE A 709 7.29 -14.35 21.93
C PHE A 709 8.32 -13.75 20.98
N ARG A 710 8.39 -12.43 20.94
CA ARG A 710 9.33 -11.64 20.13
C ARG A 710 9.91 -10.50 20.97
N TRP A 711 11.16 -10.14 20.71
CA TRP A 711 11.82 -8.97 21.30
C TRP A 711 11.78 -7.84 20.28
N LEU A 712 11.56 -6.61 20.73
CA LEU A 712 11.57 -5.45 19.85
C LEU A 712 13.00 -4.92 19.69
N LEU A 713 13.27 -4.26 18.56
CA LEU A 713 14.46 -3.43 18.41
C LEU A 713 14.34 -2.19 19.33
N PRO A 714 15.46 -1.62 19.83
CA PRO A 714 15.41 -0.41 20.64
C PRO A 714 14.64 0.73 19.96
N GLY A 715 13.70 1.35 20.67
CA GLY A 715 12.82 2.41 20.15
C GLY A 715 11.58 1.93 19.38
N ALA A 716 11.50 0.65 18.97
CA ALA A 716 10.33 0.12 18.25
C ALA A 716 9.11 -0.12 19.16
N ASP A 717 9.22 0.14 20.46
CA ASP A 717 8.14 0.12 21.46
C ASP A 717 7.34 1.42 21.54
N ILE A 718 7.85 2.50 20.92
CA ILE A 718 7.17 3.79 20.82
C ILE A 718 6.27 3.78 19.57
N VAL A 719 5.04 3.28 19.73
CA VAL A 719 4.00 3.42 18.70
C VAL A 719 3.45 4.84 18.76
N GLY A 720 4.03 5.74 17.96
CA GLY A 720 3.54 7.10 17.76
C GLY A 720 4.06 8.13 18.76
N THR A 721 5.36 8.48 18.68
CA THR A 721 5.89 9.85 18.82
C THR A 721 7.36 9.86 18.38
N GLU A 722 7.69 10.76 17.44
CA GLU A 722 9.03 11.31 17.12
C GLU A 722 10.30 10.47 17.40
N SER A 723 10.90 9.94 16.32
CA SER A 723 12.33 10.15 16.01
C SER A 723 12.61 9.88 14.53
#